data_AF-A0A970KDR0-F1
#
_entry.id   AF-A0A970KDR0-F1
#
_cell.length_a   1.000
_cell.length_b   1.000
_cell.length_c   1.000
_cell.angle_alpha   90.00
_cell.angle_beta   90.00
_cell.angle_gamma   90.00
#
_symmetry.space_group_name_H-M   'P 1'
#
loop_
_entity.id
_entity.type
_entity.pdbx_description
1 polymer ?
#
loop_
_entity_poly.entity_id
_entity_poly.type
_entity_poly.pdbx_seq_one_letter_code
_entity_poly.pdbx_strand_id
1 'polypeptide(L)'
;TTLNGTGVGDYGDILLMPVVGEPKFINDDYLSPFKKENEKAEAGYYSVFLDKPGVQAEMTATTRVGYHRYTFPEGAEANLIIDLQHRDRVTDSWIEFVSDTEIRGMRRSTNWANDMIWFFHMEFSRPIVRKGIALDDALQPDLLFAQGLNVKAFVGFDTSDNAPVEVKVAISAVDHEGAYKNLKAEIPGWNFDEIRQQAFEAWNNELGKVRVKGGTPEQMEVFYTAMYHAYLQPNTFMDVDRRYRGMDKNTHTAEDFTNYTVFSLWDTYRTWHPLMTILEPTRSIDFVKVMLDMYEKGGMLPVWELAANETGTMIGYHSVPVIVDTYMKGLRDFDADKALEAMLHSAMQDHLGLAAYREHGYIPGDKEHESISKTLEYAYDDWTIAQMAKELGRDDVYRDFIKRAQFYKNIFDPSTGFMRPKLNGNWLTPFDPTTVDWHFTEANSWQYSFYVPQDITGFYTLHGGKEQLAAKMDELFTTAAPITGRDQKDISGLIGQYAHGNEPSHHMAYLYNFVNQPWKTQQRVREIMDTQYSNLPDGLSGNEDCGQMSAWLIMSAMGFYPVTPGLPEYIIGTPWFEEMEITLENGNVFKITANKVSEKNFYIQSASLNGQEHPYSYIAHDAIMEGGHLHFEMGSKPNQEWGSQDEHVPVTFIQDELIVPVPAIISEGARIRESAQIEMAAIQPGLDIYYTLDGTTPTRESNKYEGPITLDTTVTVKAVTFQEGMGYSFPVKASFVKLNIERSIDILTEWAPNYHAGGEEALIDGLRGSENWRLGGWQGYTGTDFEAIVDLGKVQPIKYVAAGFVQEIRSWIWMPVDVSFYVSDDGEDFVRVAFVENTVPIDDYSYVVKDFGARINTKARFVKVKATNFGIIPQWHLGAGGDAYIFVDEIIVE
;
A
#
# COMPACT_ATOMS: atom_id res chain seq x y z
N THR A 1 -13.05 14.97 -10.73
CA THR A 1 -11.98 13.97 -10.52
C THR A 1 -12.03 13.54 -9.06
N THR A 2 -12.07 12.25 -8.77
CA THR A 2 -12.13 11.67 -7.40
C THR A 2 -11.41 10.31 -7.35
N LEU A 3 -10.85 9.93 -6.20
CA LEU A 3 -10.32 8.59 -5.95
C LEU A 3 -11.35 7.72 -5.21
N ASN A 4 -11.32 6.41 -5.42
CA ASN A 4 -12.27 5.46 -4.83
C ASN A 4 -11.62 4.71 -3.66
N GLY A 5 -11.90 5.20 -2.45
CA GLY A 5 -11.56 4.51 -1.19
C GLY A 5 -10.06 4.32 -0.94
N THR A 6 -9.22 5.28 -1.31
CA THR A 6 -7.77 5.25 -1.03
C THR A 6 -7.44 5.80 0.36
N GLY A 7 -6.36 5.29 0.98
CA GLY A 7 -5.84 5.81 2.25
C GLY A 7 -5.19 7.20 2.16
N VAL A 8 -4.85 7.66 0.95
CA VAL A 8 -4.28 9.00 0.67
C VAL A 8 -5.22 9.77 -0.27
N GLY A 9 -5.52 11.03 0.05
CA GLY A 9 -6.38 11.89 -0.77
C GLY A 9 -5.62 12.58 -1.90
N ASP A 10 -6.16 12.54 -3.12
CA ASP A 10 -5.75 13.34 -4.29
C ASP A 10 -6.98 13.63 -5.23
N TYR A 11 -6.84 14.36 -6.33
CA TYR A 11 -7.89 14.89 -7.25
C TYR A 11 -8.71 16.13 -6.79
N GLY A 12 -10.01 16.24 -7.04
CA GLY A 12 -10.82 17.40 -6.62
C GLY A 12 -10.51 18.73 -7.33
N ASP A 13 -10.11 18.66 -8.60
CA ASP A 13 -9.37 19.74 -9.27
C ASP A 13 -10.18 20.98 -9.68
N ILE A 14 -11.41 20.81 -10.13
CA ILE A 14 -12.20 21.91 -10.73
C ILE A 14 -13.52 21.97 -9.99
N LEU A 15 -13.61 22.85 -8.98
CA LEU A 15 -14.80 23.01 -8.17
C LEU A 15 -15.78 23.99 -8.82
N LEU A 16 -17.04 23.58 -8.99
CA LEU A 16 -18.15 24.45 -9.37
C LEU A 16 -19.14 24.54 -8.21
N MET A 17 -19.41 25.75 -7.73
CA MET A 17 -20.33 25.99 -6.61
C MET A 17 -21.42 27.00 -7.00
N PRO A 18 -22.72 26.64 -6.96
CA PRO A 18 -23.79 27.59 -7.18
C PRO A 18 -24.00 28.52 -5.99
N VAL A 19 -24.13 29.82 -6.28
CA VAL A 19 -24.35 30.88 -5.28
C VAL A 19 -25.45 31.83 -5.75
N VAL A 20 -26.11 32.51 -4.80
CA VAL A 20 -27.14 33.54 -5.08
C VAL A 20 -26.71 34.86 -4.46
N GLY A 21 -26.89 35.94 -5.22
CA GLY A 21 -26.47 37.28 -4.82
C GLY A 21 -25.02 37.58 -5.20
N GLU A 22 -24.43 38.58 -4.54
CA GLU A 22 -23.06 39.00 -4.80
C GLU A 22 -22.05 37.87 -4.52
N PRO A 23 -21.25 37.42 -5.51
CA PRO A 23 -20.26 36.37 -5.32
C PRO A 23 -19.22 36.75 -4.25
N LYS A 24 -18.90 35.77 -3.40
CA LYS A 24 -17.81 35.84 -2.41
C LYS A 24 -16.80 34.75 -2.75
N PHE A 25 -15.51 35.05 -2.58
CA PHE A 25 -14.44 34.17 -3.05
C PHE A 25 -13.66 33.48 -1.93
N ILE A 26 -13.94 33.81 -0.66
CA ILE A 26 -13.43 33.08 0.49
C ILE A 26 -14.26 31.80 0.64
N ASN A 27 -13.60 30.64 0.76
CA ASN A 27 -14.25 29.34 0.70
C ASN A 27 -15.39 29.18 1.72
N ASP A 28 -15.17 29.64 2.96
CA ASP A 28 -16.15 29.57 4.04
C ASP A 28 -17.44 30.38 3.77
N ASP A 29 -17.38 31.40 2.90
CA ASP A 29 -18.53 32.26 2.63
C ASP A 29 -19.58 31.57 1.73
N TYR A 30 -19.13 30.69 0.83
CA TYR A 30 -19.99 29.97 -0.12
C TYR A 30 -20.28 28.52 0.25
N LEU A 31 -19.85 28.05 1.44
CA LEU A 31 -20.27 26.74 1.95
C LEU A 31 -21.80 26.67 2.09
N SER A 32 -22.37 25.55 1.64
CA SER A 32 -23.79 25.24 1.85
C SER A 32 -23.94 24.02 2.77
N PRO A 33 -24.77 24.11 3.82
CA PRO A 33 -25.30 22.90 4.43
C PRO A 33 -26.25 22.20 3.46
N PHE A 34 -26.43 20.90 3.66
CA PHE A 34 -27.49 20.11 3.05
C PHE A 34 -27.90 18.99 4.02
N LYS A 35 -28.99 18.31 3.70
CA LYS A 35 -29.49 17.17 4.47
C LYS A 35 -29.49 15.91 3.63
N LYS A 36 -29.14 14.77 4.23
CA LYS A 36 -29.15 13.46 3.57
C LYS A 36 -30.53 13.06 3.01
N GLU A 37 -31.62 13.52 3.62
CA GLU A 37 -32.99 13.30 3.08
C GLU A 37 -33.25 13.99 1.73
N ASN A 38 -32.46 15.01 1.39
CA ASN A 38 -32.52 15.76 0.13
C ASN A 38 -31.33 15.45 -0.79
N GLU A 39 -30.57 14.40 -0.49
CA GLU A 39 -29.48 13.89 -1.32
C GLU A 39 -29.97 12.60 -2.00
N LYS A 40 -29.61 12.44 -3.27
CA LYS A 40 -29.85 11.22 -4.02
C LYS A 40 -28.63 10.89 -4.86
N ALA A 41 -28.13 9.67 -4.70
CA ALA A 41 -27.06 9.11 -5.51
C ALA A 41 -27.55 7.81 -6.17
N GLU A 42 -27.28 7.69 -7.47
CA GLU A 42 -27.52 6.51 -8.29
C GLU A 42 -26.29 6.32 -9.20
N ALA A 43 -26.03 5.12 -9.71
CA ALA A 43 -24.95 4.92 -10.66
C ALA A 43 -25.14 5.84 -11.90
N GLY A 44 -24.19 6.76 -12.10
CA GLY A 44 -24.23 7.76 -13.18
C GLY A 44 -25.05 9.02 -12.90
N TYR A 45 -25.57 9.22 -11.68
CA TYR A 45 -26.35 10.41 -11.32
C TYR A 45 -26.23 10.80 -9.84
N TYR A 46 -26.02 12.08 -9.58
CA TYR A 46 -26.03 12.66 -8.24
C TYR A 46 -26.92 13.91 -8.18
N SER A 47 -27.61 14.09 -7.05
CA SER A 47 -28.53 15.20 -6.83
C SER A 47 -28.50 15.62 -5.37
N VAL A 48 -28.44 16.93 -5.11
CA VAL A 48 -28.51 17.47 -3.76
C VAL A 48 -29.18 18.83 -3.74
N PHE A 49 -30.07 19.04 -2.78
CA PHE A 49 -30.60 20.35 -2.47
C PHE A 49 -29.68 21.09 -1.48
N LEU A 50 -29.10 22.19 -1.93
CA LEU A 50 -28.23 23.06 -1.14
C LEU A 50 -29.08 24.06 -0.36
N ASP A 51 -29.21 23.89 0.95
CA ASP A 51 -30.10 24.68 1.81
C ASP A 51 -29.77 26.18 1.78
N LYS A 52 -28.48 26.53 1.59
CA LYS A 52 -28.01 27.90 1.36
C LYS A 52 -27.15 27.88 0.09
N PRO A 53 -27.68 28.27 -1.08
CA PRO A 53 -28.68 29.33 -1.24
C PRO A 53 -30.11 28.88 -1.62
N GLY A 54 -30.47 27.61 -1.46
CA GLY A 54 -31.76 27.07 -1.92
C GLY A 54 -31.71 26.62 -3.39
N VAL A 55 -30.60 26.02 -3.81
CA VAL A 55 -30.37 25.56 -5.18
C VAL A 55 -30.43 24.04 -5.24
N GLN A 56 -31.15 23.50 -6.22
CA GLN A 56 -31.05 22.09 -6.58
C GLN A 56 -29.87 21.93 -7.55
N ALA A 57 -28.87 21.14 -7.15
CA ALA A 57 -27.77 20.72 -8.01
C ALA A 57 -27.99 19.27 -8.46
N GLU A 58 -27.77 19.01 -9.75
CA GLU A 58 -27.88 17.70 -10.36
C GLU A 58 -26.68 17.48 -11.29
N MET A 59 -26.13 16.28 -11.30
CA MET A 59 -24.93 15.92 -12.05
C MET A 59 -25.07 14.53 -12.68
N THR A 60 -24.64 14.40 -13.92
CA THR A 60 -24.40 13.13 -14.62
C THR A 60 -23.11 13.24 -15.43
N ALA A 61 -22.64 12.16 -16.06
CA ALA A 61 -21.38 12.18 -16.79
C ALA A 61 -21.35 11.19 -17.96
N THR A 62 -20.56 11.52 -18.96
CA THR A 62 -19.99 10.58 -19.93
C THR A 62 -18.54 10.25 -19.53
N THR A 63 -17.77 9.57 -20.37
CA THR A 63 -16.38 9.14 -20.05
C THR A 63 -15.47 10.31 -19.64
N ARG A 64 -15.59 11.49 -20.28
CA ARG A 64 -14.67 12.63 -20.09
C ARG A 64 -15.38 13.96 -19.80
N VAL A 65 -16.70 13.96 -19.76
CA VAL A 65 -17.52 15.18 -19.65
C VAL A 65 -18.53 15.03 -18.52
N GLY A 66 -18.45 15.92 -17.54
CA GLY A 66 -19.50 16.13 -16.54
C GLY A 66 -20.61 17.02 -17.13
N TYR A 67 -21.86 16.69 -16.85
CA TYR A 67 -23.02 17.47 -17.25
C TYR A 67 -23.82 17.83 -16.00
N HIS A 68 -23.88 19.13 -15.69
CA HIS A 68 -24.53 19.66 -14.49
C HIS A 68 -25.82 20.38 -14.88
N ARG A 69 -26.80 20.35 -13.98
CA ARG A 69 -28.04 21.12 -14.04
C ARG A 69 -28.29 21.78 -12.69
N TYR A 70 -28.45 23.10 -12.69
CA TYR A 70 -28.67 23.90 -11.49
C TYR A 70 -30.01 24.62 -11.58
N THR A 71 -30.91 24.33 -10.64
CA THR A 71 -32.20 25.02 -10.52
C THR A 71 -32.13 26.03 -9.38
N PHE A 72 -32.16 27.33 -9.73
CA PHE A 72 -32.09 28.44 -8.79
C PHE A 72 -33.48 28.87 -8.29
N PRO A 73 -33.57 29.53 -7.12
CA PRO A 73 -34.80 30.16 -6.68
C PRO A 73 -35.32 31.20 -7.68
N GLU A 74 -36.64 31.36 -7.76
CA GLU A 74 -37.27 32.37 -8.60
C GLU A 74 -36.79 33.78 -8.27
N GLY A 75 -36.43 34.55 -9.30
CA GLY A 75 -35.92 35.92 -9.15
C GLY A 75 -34.54 36.04 -8.49
N ALA A 76 -33.83 34.92 -8.28
CA ALA A 76 -32.49 34.93 -7.72
C ALA A 76 -31.48 35.59 -8.66
N GLU A 77 -30.50 36.29 -8.07
CA GLU A 77 -29.27 36.64 -8.77
C GLU A 77 -28.39 35.38 -8.86
N ALA A 78 -28.69 34.53 -9.83
CA ALA A 78 -28.05 33.23 -10.02
C ALA A 78 -26.60 33.38 -10.50
N ASN A 79 -25.66 32.76 -9.78
CA ASN A 79 -24.26 32.70 -10.17
C ASN A 79 -23.66 31.30 -9.91
N LEU A 80 -22.57 30.99 -10.61
CA LEU A 80 -21.69 29.86 -10.33
C LEU A 80 -20.28 30.39 -10.07
N ILE A 81 -19.64 29.88 -9.02
CA ILE A 81 -18.21 30.07 -8.75
C ILE A 81 -17.45 28.90 -9.35
N ILE A 82 -16.34 29.19 -10.01
CA ILE A 82 -15.34 28.22 -10.48
C ILE A 82 -14.09 28.48 -9.65
N ASP A 83 -13.68 27.50 -8.86
CA ASP A 83 -12.54 27.60 -7.94
C ASP A 83 -11.44 26.61 -8.33
N LEU A 84 -10.29 27.14 -8.76
CA LEU A 84 -9.10 26.35 -9.10
C LEU A 84 -8.12 26.21 -7.92
N GLN A 85 -8.30 26.98 -6.85
CA GLN A 85 -7.48 26.90 -5.63
C GLN A 85 -7.82 25.67 -4.79
N HIS A 86 -9.03 25.13 -4.93
CA HIS A 86 -9.60 24.13 -4.05
C HIS A 86 -8.65 22.96 -3.71
N ARG A 87 -8.61 22.63 -2.41
CA ARG A 87 -7.99 21.47 -1.77
C ARG A 87 -6.46 21.34 -1.86
N ASP A 88 -5.90 20.98 -3.02
CA ASP A 88 -4.46 20.72 -3.14
C ASP A 88 -3.67 21.99 -3.41
N ARG A 89 -2.37 21.95 -3.09
CA ARG A 89 -1.45 23.04 -3.41
C ARG A 89 -1.34 23.22 -4.92
N VAL A 90 -1.96 24.28 -5.41
CA VAL A 90 -1.83 24.74 -6.80
C VAL A 90 -0.41 25.23 -7.07
N THR A 91 0.14 24.81 -8.20
CA THR A 91 1.47 25.24 -8.70
C THR A 91 1.37 26.12 -9.93
N ASP A 92 0.29 25.98 -10.71
CA ASP A 92 -0.07 26.88 -11.79
C ASP A 92 -1.57 26.73 -12.08
N SER A 93 -2.25 27.82 -12.44
CA SER A 93 -3.64 27.75 -12.89
C SER A 93 -4.01 28.98 -13.70
N TRP A 94 -4.93 28.84 -14.66
CA TRP A 94 -5.47 29.97 -15.40
C TRP A 94 -6.90 29.72 -15.87
N ILE A 95 -7.65 30.82 -16.07
CA ILE A 95 -9.02 30.85 -16.59
C ILE A 95 -9.11 31.89 -17.71
N GLU A 96 -9.86 31.56 -18.77
CA GLU A 96 -10.19 32.45 -19.89
C GLU A 96 -11.69 32.39 -20.22
N PHE A 97 -12.31 33.57 -20.35
CA PHE A 97 -13.63 33.74 -20.97
C PHE A 97 -13.50 33.78 -22.49
N VAL A 98 -13.94 32.72 -23.17
CA VAL A 98 -13.81 32.58 -24.63
C VAL A 98 -14.96 33.28 -25.36
N SER A 99 -16.17 33.18 -24.80
CA SER A 99 -17.36 33.82 -25.33
C SER A 99 -18.37 34.11 -24.20
N ASP A 100 -19.57 34.54 -24.56
CA ASP A 100 -20.65 34.71 -23.58
C ASP A 100 -21.29 33.37 -23.18
N THR A 101 -20.81 32.23 -23.66
CA THR A 101 -21.29 30.89 -23.27
C THR A 101 -20.17 29.90 -23.00
N GLU A 102 -18.90 30.31 -23.05
CA GLU A 102 -17.75 29.41 -23.00
C GLU A 102 -16.63 29.93 -22.11
N ILE A 103 -16.07 29.03 -21.29
CA ILE A 103 -14.88 29.25 -20.46
C ILE A 103 -13.92 28.09 -20.69
N ARG A 104 -12.62 28.37 -20.67
CA ARG A 104 -11.58 27.34 -20.62
C ARG A 104 -10.55 27.66 -19.56
N GLY A 105 -9.78 26.65 -19.15
CA GLY A 105 -8.75 26.84 -18.15
C GLY A 105 -7.81 25.65 -18.01
N MET A 106 -6.89 25.80 -17.06
CA MET A 106 -5.98 24.75 -16.63
C MET A 106 -5.73 24.88 -15.13
N ARG A 107 -5.58 23.74 -14.46
CA ARG A 107 -5.07 23.64 -13.10
C ARG A 107 -3.93 22.63 -13.07
N ARG A 108 -2.86 22.99 -12.36
CA ARG A 108 -1.73 22.14 -12.05
C ARG A 108 -1.47 22.15 -10.55
N SER A 109 -1.34 20.99 -9.92
CA SER A 109 -1.19 20.86 -8.47
C SER A 109 -0.14 19.81 -8.08
N THR A 110 0.25 19.87 -6.82
CA THR A 110 1.13 18.90 -6.17
C THR A 110 0.50 18.43 -4.86
N ASN A 111 0.38 17.12 -4.69
CA ASN A 111 -0.03 16.47 -3.44
C ASN A 111 0.56 15.04 -3.37
N TRP A 112 -0.23 13.99 -3.55
CA TRP A 112 0.28 12.61 -3.67
C TRP A 112 0.87 12.39 -5.06
N ALA A 113 0.14 12.83 -6.10
CA ALA A 113 0.72 13.10 -7.41
C ALA A 113 1.50 14.42 -7.34
N ASN A 114 2.81 14.33 -7.60
CA ASN A 114 3.69 15.49 -7.51
C ASN A 114 3.46 16.53 -8.63
N ASP A 115 2.89 16.11 -9.76
CA ASP A 115 2.69 16.95 -10.94
C ASP A 115 1.39 16.61 -11.69
N MET A 116 0.25 16.86 -11.06
CA MET A 116 -1.06 16.65 -11.67
C MET A 116 -1.46 17.85 -12.52
N ILE A 117 -1.97 17.62 -13.73
CA ILE A 117 -2.47 18.68 -14.63
C ILE A 117 -3.82 18.31 -15.22
N TRP A 118 -4.73 19.29 -15.24
CA TRP A 118 -6.01 19.19 -15.92
C TRP A 118 -6.29 20.47 -16.69
N PHE A 119 -6.54 20.32 -17.98
CA PHE A 119 -7.18 21.33 -18.81
C PHE A 119 -8.68 21.09 -18.80
N PHE A 120 -9.45 22.17 -18.88
CA PHE A 120 -10.90 22.08 -18.94
C PHE A 120 -11.52 23.03 -19.96
N HIS A 121 -12.69 22.63 -20.44
CA HIS A 121 -13.58 23.45 -21.27
C HIS A 121 -15.00 23.36 -20.71
N MET A 122 -15.64 24.51 -20.51
CA MET A 122 -17.00 24.63 -20.02
C MET A 122 -17.88 25.34 -21.03
N GLU A 123 -19.05 24.76 -21.31
CA GLU A 123 -20.13 25.41 -22.05
C GLU A 123 -21.34 25.62 -21.13
N PHE A 124 -22.04 26.73 -21.31
CA PHE A 124 -23.23 27.09 -20.54
C PHE A 124 -24.45 27.15 -21.47
N SER A 125 -25.59 26.60 -21.04
CA SER A 125 -26.82 26.60 -21.84
C SER A 125 -27.45 27.98 -22.00
N ARG A 126 -26.99 28.97 -21.22
CA ARG A 126 -27.52 30.33 -21.15
C ARG A 126 -26.37 31.34 -21.24
N PRO A 127 -26.57 32.50 -21.89
CA PRO A 127 -25.55 33.55 -21.94
C PRO A 127 -25.15 34.04 -20.54
N ILE A 128 -23.84 34.24 -20.37
CA ILE A 128 -23.20 34.84 -19.21
C ILE A 128 -23.46 36.35 -19.25
N VAL A 129 -24.36 36.83 -18.39
CA VAL A 129 -24.75 38.26 -18.31
C VAL A 129 -23.98 39.04 -17.26
N ARG A 130 -23.33 38.34 -16.32
CA ARG A 130 -22.41 38.88 -15.31
C ARG A 130 -21.21 37.96 -15.22
N LYS A 131 -20.00 38.50 -15.11
CA LYS A 131 -18.77 37.71 -14.97
C LYS A 131 -17.67 38.48 -14.29
N GLY A 132 -16.70 37.76 -13.76
CA GLY A 132 -15.46 38.34 -13.27
C GLY A 132 -14.49 37.29 -12.77
N ILE A 133 -13.22 37.71 -12.64
CA ILE A 133 -12.13 36.86 -12.15
C ILE A 133 -11.62 37.46 -10.84
N ALA A 134 -11.48 36.63 -9.83
CA ALA A 134 -10.81 36.96 -8.59
C ALA A 134 -9.39 36.36 -8.57
N LEU A 135 -8.45 37.18 -8.13
CA LEU A 135 -7.08 36.79 -7.81
C LEU A 135 -6.88 37.02 -6.32
N ASP A 136 -6.38 36.01 -5.62
CA ASP A 136 -6.18 36.06 -4.16
C ASP A 136 -7.46 36.50 -3.42
N ASP A 137 -8.58 35.88 -3.79
CA ASP A 137 -9.94 36.14 -3.27
C ASP A 137 -10.47 37.57 -3.50
N ALA A 138 -9.77 38.39 -4.28
CA ALA A 138 -10.16 39.75 -4.63
C ALA A 138 -10.58 39.86 -6.10
N LEU A 139 -11.82 40.31 -6.34
CA LEU A 139 -12.34 40.54 -7.68
C LEU A 139 -11.52 41.61 -8.42
N GLN A 140 -11.09 41.29 -9.64
CA GLN A 140 -10.29 42.17 -10.49
C GLN A 140 -11.18 42.85 -11.55
N PRO A 141 -10.92 44.14 -11.87
CA PRO A 141 -11.71 44.86 -12.86
C PRO A 141 -11.44 44.36 -14.29
N ASP A 142 -12.51 44.07 -15.03
CA ASP A 142 -12.54 43.85 -16.48
C ASP A 142 -11.59 42.76 -17.03
N LEU A 143 -11.20 41.77 -16.22
CA LEU A 143 -10.37 40.65 -16.69
C LEU A 143 -11.20 39.61 -17.45
N LEU A 144 -10.71 39.23 -18.63
CA LEU A 144 -11.19 38.08 -19.40
C LEU A 144 -10.24 36.88 -19.34
N PHE A 145 -9.02 37.09 -18.88
CA PHE A 145 -8.01 36.07 -18.67
C PHE A 145 -7.25 36.39 -17.38
N ALA A 146 -6.94 35.38 -16.58
CA ALA A 146 -5.96 35.50 -15.51
C ALA A 146 -5.24 34.16 -15.27
N GLN A 147 -4.01 34.27 -14.78
CA GLN A 147 -3.16 33.17 -14.37
C GLN A 147 -2.60 33.47 -12.97
N GLY A 148 -2.50 32.46 -12.12
CA GLY A 148 -2.04 32.61 -10.75
C GLY A 148 -2.20 31.32 -9.94
N LEU A 149 -1.90 31.40 -8.64
CA LEU A 149 -2.02 30.27 -7.72
C LEU A 149 -3.38 30.20 -7.02
N ASN A 150 -4.03 31.35 -6.83
CA ASN A 150 -5.42 31.45 -6.38
C ASN A 150 -6.23 32.19 -7.45
N VAL A 151 -6.76 31.42 -8.41
CA VAL A 151 -7.62 31.92 -9.49
C VAL A 151 -9.02 31.37 -9.28
N LYS A 152 -9.99 32.27 -9.14
CA LYS A 152 -11.41 31.95 -9.08
C LYS A 152 -12.15 32.79 -10.11
N ALA A 153 -13.22 32.27 -10.67
CA ALA A 153 -14.11 33.05 -11.53
C ALA A 153 -15.55 32.92 -11.05
N PHE A 154 -16.39 33.90 -11.42
CA PHE A 154 -17.83 33.72 -11.33
C PHE A 154 -18.49 34.02 -12.68
N VAL A 155 -19.62 33.34 -12.89
CA VAL A 155 -20.54 33.60 -14.00
C VAL A 155 -21.96 33.71 -13.48
N GLY A 156 -22.69 34.70 -13.99
CA GLY A 156 -24.06 34.99 -13.62
C GLY A 156 -25.00 34.93 -14.81
N PHE A 157 -26.22 34.47 -14.52
CA PHE A 157 -27.26 34.19 -15.52
C PHE A 157 -28.54 34.98 -15.21
N ASP A 158 -29.41 35.14 -16.21
CA ASP A 158 -30.75 35.72 -16.06
C ASP A 158 -31.80 34.60 -15.88
N THR A 159 -32.01 34.06 -14.70
CA THR A 159 -32.95 32.94 -14.45
C THR A 159 -34.40 33.39 -14.20
N SER A 160 -34.82 34.52 -14.78
CA SER A 160 -36.18 35.07 -14.59
C SER A 160 -37.30 34.23 -15.21
N ASP A 161 -36.97 33.34 -16.14
CA ASP A 161 -37.87 32.36 -16.74
C ASP A 161 -38.01 31.06 -15.92
N ASN A 162 -37.32 30.96 -14.78
CA ASN A 162 -37.23 29.78 -13.92
C ASN A 162 -36.67 28.53 -14.62
N ALA A 163 -36.01 28.68 -15.78
CA ALA A 163 -35.33 27.58 -16.43
C ALA A 163 -33.98 27.30 -15.74
N PRO A 164 -33.56 26.02 -15.63
CA PRO A 164 -32.29 25.67 -15.02
C PRO A 164 -31.10 26.17 -15.86
N VAL A 165 -29.98 26.40 -15.19
CA VAL A 165 -28.68 26.60 -15.85
C VAL A 165 -28.03 25.24 -16.02
N GLU A 166 -27.71 24.88 -17.25
CA GLU A 166 -27.04 23.64 -17.59
C GLU A 166 -25.59 23.95 -17.98
N VAL A 167 -24.66 23.09 -17.53
CA VAL A 167 -23.22 23.27 -17.75
C VAL A 167 -22.61 21.96 -18.19
N LYS A 168 -21.83 21.97 -19.27
CA LYS A 168 -20.98 20.84 -19.67
C LYS A 168 -19.54 21.17 -19.27
N VAL A 169 -18.86 20.26 -18.59
CA VAL A 169 -17.48 20.43 -18.13
C VAL A 169 -16.66 19.25 -18.66
N ALA A 170 -15.85 19.48 -19.68
CA ALA A 170 -14.93 18.48 -20.19
C ALA A 170 -13.52 18.69 -19.64
N ILE A 171 -12.81 17.60 -19.40
CA ILE A 171 -11.42 17.60 -18.92
C ILE A 171 -10.48 16.91 -19.91
N SER A 172 -9.20 17.27 -19.87
CA SER A 172 -8.10 16.60 -20.58
C SER A 172 -6.81 16.77 -19.79
N ALA A 173 -5.97 15.73 -19.75
CA ALA A 173 -4.63 15.81 -19.21
C ALA A 173 -3.59 16.32 -20.24
N VAL A 174 -4.01 16.54 -21.48
CA VAL A 174 -3.14 16.90 -22.62
C VAL A 174 -3.14 18.40 -22.86
N ASP A 175 -4.28 18.95 -23.26
CA ASP A 175 -4.44 20.37 -23.57
C ASP A 175 -5.93 20.79 -23.64
N HIS A 176 -6.17 22.09 -23.76
CA HIS A 176 -7.52 22.64 -23.86
C HIS A 176 -8.26 22.24 -25.15
N GLU A 177 -7.54 21.99 -26.25
CA GLU A 177 -8.11 21.50 -27.50
C GLU A 177 -8.65 20.08 -27.34
N GLY A 178 -7.94 19.24 -26.57
CA GLY A 178 -8.38 17.92 -26.14
C GLY A 178 -9.67 17.98 -25.34
N ALA A 179 -9.72 18.83 -24.31
CA ALA A 179 -10.94 19.04 -23.51
C ALA A 179 -12.12 19.51 -24.38
N TYR A 180 -11.90 20.44 -25.32
CA TYR A 180 -12.92 20.89 -26.26
C TYR A 180 -13.43 19.76 -27.17
N LYS A 181 -12.52 18.96 -27.76
CA LYS A 181 -12.89 17.82 -28.60
C LYS A 181 -13.64 16.75 -27.81
N ASN A 182 -13.24 16.46 -26.57
CA ASN A 182 -13.94 15.54 -25.67
C ASN A 182 -15.40 16.01 -25.49
N LEU A 183 -15.60 17.30 -25.18
CA LEU A 183 -16.93 17.90 -25.02
C LEU A 183 -17.81 17.72 -26.27
N LYS A 184 -17.28 18.10 -27.44
CA LYS A 184 -18.03 18.08 -28.69
C LYS A 184 -18.33 16.67 -29.20
N ALA A 185 -17.45 15.72 -28.92
CA ALA A 185 -17.65 14.32 -29.30
C ALA A 185 -18.70 13.63 -28.43
N GLU A 186 -18.67 13.85 -27.11
CA GLU A 186 -19.51 13.11 -26.16
C GLU A 186 -20.87 13.78 -25.91
N ILE A 187 -20.95 15.11 -25.85
CA ILE A 187 -22.20 15.84 -25.55
C ILE A 187 -22.41 17.03 -26.51
N PRO A 188 -22.80 16.80 -27.78
CA PRO A 188 -22.97 17.87 -28.77
C PRO A 188 -24.22 18.75 -28.55
N GLY A 189 -25.27 18.22 -27.90
CA GLY A 189 -26.56 18.90 -27.67
C GLY A 189 -26.85 19.22 -26.20
N TRP A 190 -27.97 19.88 -25.91
CA TRP A 190 -28.43 20.17 -24.54
C TRP A 190 -29.62 19.27 -24.19
N ASN A 191 -29.34 18.14 -23.55
CA ASN A 191 -30.34 17.21 -23.05
C ASN A 191 -29.80 16.41 -21.86
N PHE A 192 -29.92 16.98 -20.66
CA PHE A 192 -29.40 16.38 -19.43
C PHE A 192 -30.01 14.98 -19.16
N ASP A 193 -31.33 14.84 -19.34
CA ASP A 193 -32.02 13.59 -19.02
C ASP A 193 -31.64 12.45 -19.99
N GLU A 194 -31.31 12.77 -21.25
CA GLU A 194 -30.78 11.78 -22.20
C GLU A 194 -29.38 11.30 -21.81
N ILE A 195 -28.46 12.20 -21.42
CA ILE A 195 -27.13 11.79 -20.96
C ILE A 195 -27.22 10.99 -19.66
N ARG A 196 -28.11 11.38 -18.74
CA ARG A 196 -28.40 10.59 -17.54
C ARG A 196 -28.90 9.19 -17.89
N GLN A 197 -29.81 9.07 -18.85
CA GLN A 197 -30.32 7.77 -19.31
C GLN A 197 -29.21 6.93 -19.97
N GLN A 198 -28.34 7.54 -20.77
CA GLN A 198 -27.17 6.86 -21.35
C GLN A 198 -26.20 6.36 -20.26
N ALA A 199 -25.94 7.18 -19.24
CA ALA A 199 -25.12 6.77 -18.10
C ALA A 199 -25.75 5.60 -17.33
N PHE A 200 -27.07 5.64 -17.09
CA PHE A 200 -27.81 4.54 -16.48
C PHE A 200 -27.75 3.26 -17.31
N GLU A 201 -27.89 3.35 -18.63
CA GLU A 201 -27.77 2.20 -19.54
C GLU A 201 -26.34 1.64 -19.57
N ALA A 202 -25.32 2.51 -19.59
CA ALA A 202 -23.92 2.09 -19.51
C ALA A 202 -23.64 1.31 -18.22
N TRP A 203 -24.10 1.82 -17.07
CA TRP A 203 -23.98 1.12 -15.80
C TRP A 203 -24.72 -0.21 -15.79
N ASN A 204 -25.97 -0.27 -16.29
CA ASN A 204 -26.69 -1.54 -16.36
C ASN A 204 -26.00 -2.58 -17.25
N ASN A 205 -25.30 -2.15 -18.31
CA ASN A 205 -24.52 -3.06 -19.15
C ASN A 205 -23.34 -3.66 -18.35
N GLU A 206 -22.61 -2.84 -17.59
CA GLU A 206 -21.47 -3.32 -16.78
C GLU A 206 -21.95 -4.19 -15.60
N LEU A 207 -22.93 -3.71 -14.83
CA LEU A 207 -23.51 -4.45 -13.70
C LEU A 207 -24.21 -5.74 -14.16
N GLY A 208 -24.78 -5.74 -15.37
CA GLY A 208 -25.49 -6.87 -15.96
C GLY A 208 -24.61 -8.02 -16.44
N LYS A 209 -23.27 -7.86 -16.42
CA LYS A 209 -22.31 -8.93 -16.72
C LYS A 209 -22.40 -10.09 -15.75
N VAL A 210 -22.75 -9.82 -14.48
CA VAL A 210 -23.02 -10.86 -13.48
C VAL A 210 -24.45 -10.70 -12.98
N ARG A 211 -25.33 -11.63 -13.34
CA ARG A 211 -26.72 -11.66 -12.88
C ARG A 211 -26.86 -12.57 -11.68
N VAL A 212 -27.48 -12.09 -10.61
CA VAL A 212 -27.76 -12.89 -9.40
C VAL A 212 -29.26 -13.12 -9.21
N LYS A 213 -29.61 -14.25 -8.59
CA LYS A 213 -30.98 -14.61 -8.20
C LYS A 213 -30.98 -15.43 -6.90
N GLY A 214 -32.01 -15.21 -6.09
CA GLY A 214 -32.05 -15.68 -4.70
C GLY A 214 -31.40 -14.65 -3.77
N GLY A 215 -31.16 -15.04 -2.51
CA GLY A 215 -30.65 -14.12 -1.48
C GLY A 215 -31.69 -13.10 -1.00
N THR A 216 -31.27 -12.22 -0.09
CA THR A 216 -32.08 -11.13 0.44
C THR A 216 -31.93 -9.87 -0.43
N PRO A 217 -32.89 -8.92 -0.38
CA PRO A 217 -32.73 -7.63 -1.06
C PRO A 217 -31.46 -6.87 -0.64
N GLU A 218 -31.08 -6.96 0.64
CA GLU A 218 -29.85 -6.34 1.17
C GLU A 218 -28.60 -6.95 0.54
N GLN A 219 -28.50 -8.29 0.47
CA GLN A 219 -27.38 -8.97 -0.18
C GLN A 219 -27.25 -8.54 -1.65
N MET A 220 -28.38 -8.38 -2.34
CA MET A 220 -28.39 -7.92 -3.73
C MET A 220 -27.91 -6.47 -3.87
N GLU A 221 -28.32 -5.58 -2.97
CA GLU A 221 -27.85 -4.19 -2.93
C GLU A 221 -26.35 -4.10 -2.64
N VAL A 222 -25.86 -4.86 -1.66
CA VAL A 222 -24.43 -4.96 -1.34
C VAL A 222 -23.64 -5.48 -2.54
N PHE A 223 -24.10 -6.56 -3.19
CA PHE A 223 -23.41 -7.15 -4.34
C PHE A 223 -23.32 -6.20 -5.53
N TYR A 224 -24.41 -5.52 -5.91
CA TYR A 224 -24.35 -4.59 -7.04
C TYR A 224 -23.64 -3.27 -6.69
N THR A 225 -23.60 -2.88 -5.41
CA THR A 225 -22.75 -1.77 -4.94
C THR A 225 -21.27 -2.14 -5.08
N ALA A 226 -20.88 -3.36 -4.70
CA ALA A 226 -19.52 -3.86 -4.93
C ALA A 226 -19.19 -3.91 -6.43
N MET A 227 -20.10 -4.41 -7.28
CA MET A 227 -19.92 -4.36 -8.74
C MET A 227 -19.74 -2.92 -9.25
N TYR A 228 -20.46 -1.95 -8.70
CA TYR A 228 -20.28 -0.54 -9.03
C TYR A 228 -18.88 -0.03 -8.64
N HIS A 229 -18.45 -0.24 -7.40
CA HIS A 229 -17.13 0.19 -6.93
C HIS A 229 -15.97 -0.44 -7.72
N ALA A 230 -16.08 -1.74 -8.03
CA ALA A 230 -15.08 -2.46 -8.83
C ALA A 230 -14.92 -1.91 -10.26
N TYR A 231 -15.84 -1.08 -10.75
CA TYR A 231 -15.77 -0.48 -12.08
C TYR A 231 -15.45 1.03 -12.04
N LEU A 232 -15.15 1.59 -10.86
CA LEU A 232 -14.78 3.00 -10.74
C LEU A 232 -13.34 3.28 -11.15
N GLN A 233 -12.40 2.35 -10.92
CA GLN A 233 -10.96 2.55 -11.20
C GLN A 233 -10.32 1.21 -11.66
N PRO A 234 -9.28 1.21 -12.52
CA PRO A 234 -8.59 2.35 -13.16
C PRO A 234 -9.46 3.18 -14.12
N ASN A 235 -9.12 4.46 -14.31
CA ASN A 235 -9.86 5.40 -15.15
C ASN A 235 -9.25 5.55 -16.55
N THR A 236 -10.09 5.69 -17.58
CA THR A 236 -9.60 6.09 -18.91
C THR A 236 -8.89 7.44 -18.82
N PHE A 237 -7.64 7.49 -19.27
CA PHE A 237 -6.75 8.66 -19.19
C PHE A 237 -6.18 9.01 -20.56
N MET A 238 -7.09 9.26 -21.50
CA MET A 238 -6.80 9.52 -22.91
C MET A 238 -7.95 10.30 -23.51
N ASP A 239 -7.65 11.31 -24.33
CA ASP A 239 -8.66 12.09 -25.06
C ASP A 239 -9.33 11.27 -26.19
N VAL A 240 -10.46 11.76 -26.70
CA VAL A 240 -11.19 11.12 -27.81
C VAL A 240 -10.37 11.03 -29.11
N ASP A 241 -9.35 11.88 -29.27
CA ASP A 241 -8.40 11.83 -30.38
C ASP A 241 -7.18 10.94 -30.12
N ARG A 242 -7.25 10.10 -29.09
CA ARG A 242 -6.25 9.12 -28.65
C ARG A 242 -4.95 9.72 -28.09
N ARG A 243 -4.89 11.05 -27.89
CA ARG A 243 -3.76 11.68 -27.20
C ARG A 243 -3.87 11.49 -25.69
N TYR A 244 -2.73 11.32 -25.02
CA TYR A 244 -2.66 11.19 -23.57
C TYR A 244 -1.34 11.77 -23.03
N ARG A 245 -1.27 11.99 -21.71
CA ARG A 245 -0.05 12.40 -21.02
C ARG A 245 0.67 11.17 -20.47
N GLY A 246 1.92 10.95 -20.88
CA GLY A 246 2.74 9.83 -20.43
C GLY A 246 3.49 10.13 -19.12
N MET A 247 4.15 9.10 -18.56
CA MET A 247 4.94 9.20 -17.33
C MET A 247 6.13 10.17 -17.45
N ASP A 248 6.64 10.37 -18.68
CA ASP A 248 7.64 11.38 -19.04
C ASP A 248 7.08 12.81 -19.08
N LYS A 249 5.80 12.98 -18.75
CA LYS A 249 5.00 14.21 -18.79
C LYS A 249 4.75 14.78 -20.18
N ASN A 250 5.17 14.10 -21.24
CA ASN A 250 4.93 14.52 -22.61
C ASN A 250 3.57 14.02 -23.12
N THR A 251 3.11 14.63 -24.20
CA THR A 251 1.94 14.15 -24.94
C THR A 251 2.33 13.03 -25.89
N HIS A 252 1.61 11.91 -25.81
CA HIS A 252 1.72 10.77 -26.70
C HIS A 252 0.37 10.49 -27.37
N THR A 253 0.34 9.60 -28.35
CA THR A 253 -0.89 9.12 -29.00
C THR A 253 -0.92 7.61 -28.91
N ALA A 254 -1.98 7.03 -28.36
CA ALA A 254 -2.10 5.58 -28.25
C ALA A 254 -2.46 4.98 -29.62
N GLU A 255 -1.78 3.91 -30.00
CA GLU A 255 -2.00 3.27 -31.30
C GLU A 255 -3.00 2.11 -31.19
N ASP A 256 -2.72 1.13 -30.32
CA ASP A 256 -3.42 -0.16 -30.25
C ASP A 256 -3.93 -0.52 -28.84
N PHE A 257 -3.99 0.46 -27.93
CA PHE A 257 -4.54 0.31 -26.58
C PHE A 257 -5.35 1.55 -26.16
N THR A 258 -6.10 1.44 -25.07
CA THR A 258 -6.67 2.57 -24.34
C THR A 258 -5.78 2.90 -23.16
N ASN A 259 -5.34 4.16 -23.02
CA ASN A 259 -4.55 4.55 -21.85
C ASN A 259 -5.41 4.69 -20.59
N TYR A 260 -4.92 4.21 -19.45
CA TYR A 260 -5.57 4.26 -18.14
C TYR A 260 -4.67 4.90 -17.08
N THR A 261 -5.27 5.30 -15.97
CA THR A 261 -4.57 5.80 -14.77
C THR A 261 -5.25 5.32 -13.49
N VAL A 262 -4.57 5.45 -12.34
CA VAL A 262 -4.94 4.91 -11.03
C VAL A 262 -4.69 3.41 -10.97
N PHE A 263 -3.42 3.04 -10.84
CA PHE A 263 -2.99 1.66 -10.64
C PHE A 263 -2.57 1.44 -9.19
N SER A 264 -3.52 1.03 -8.33
CA SER A 264 -3.30 0.68 -6.91
C SER A 264 -2.84 -0.77 -6.80
N LEU A 265 -1.61 -1.05 -7.23
CA LEU A 265 -1.21 -2.41 -7.58
C LEU A 265 -0.90 -3.29 -6.38
N TRP A 266 -0.62 -2.74 -5.20
CA TRP A 266 -0.46 -3.53 -3.97
C TRP A 266 -1.78 -4.16 -3.51
N ASP A 267 -2.92 -3.54 -3.84
CA ASP A 267 -4.25 -4.03 -3.50
C ASP A 267 -4.77 -4.91 -4.64
N THR A 268 -4.83 -4.33 -5.83
CA THR A 268 -5.65 -4.85 -6.94
C THR A 268 -5.11 -6.10 -7.62
N TYR A 269 -3.81 -6.44 -7.47
CA TYR A 269 -3.28 -7.70 -8.05
C TYR A 269 -3.91 -8.95 -7.41
N ARG A 270 -4.40 -8.82 -6.16
CA ARG A 270 -4.87 -9.92 -5.32
C ARG A 270 -6.16 -10.51 -5.86
N THR A 271 -7.14 -9.65 -6.17
CA THR A 271 -8.47 -10.09 -6.61
C THR A 271 -9.03 -9.28 -7.75
N TRP A 272 -8.86 -7.95 -7.73
CA TRP A 272 -9.48 -7.08 -8.74
C TRP A 272 -8.98 -7.38 -10.16
N HIS A 273 -7.66 -7.40 -10.39
CA HIS A 273 -7.09 -7.75 -11.68
C HIS A 273 -7.48 -9.19 -12.11
N PRO A 274 -7.37 -10.21 -11.23
CA PRO A 274 -7.90 -11.55 -11.52
C PRO A 274 -9.38 -11.61 -11.88
N LEU A 275 -10.24 -10.80 -11.26
CA LEU A 275 -11.67 -10.68 -11.62
C LEU A 275 -11.81 -10.10 -13.03
N MET A 276 -11.03 -9.07 -13.37
CA MET A 276 -11.06 -8.46 -14.70
C MET A 276 -10.58 -9.43 -15.79
N THR A 277 -9.72 -10.40 -15.50
CA THR A 277 -9.39 -11.44 -16.51
C THR A 277 -10.59 -12.32 -16.89
N ILE A 278 -11.66 -12.35 -16.09
CA ILE A 278 -12.92 -13.05 -16.41
C ILE A 278 -13.91 -12.08 -17.08
N LEU A 279 -14.09 -10.88 -16.49
CA LEU A 279 -15.16 -9.95 -16.88
C LEU A 279 -14.77 -8.98 -18.00
N GLU A 280 -13.49 -8.64 -18.11
CA GLU A 280 -12.91 -7.66 -19.02
C GLU A 280 -11.57 -8.12 -19.66
N PRO A 281 -11.47 -9.33 -20.24
CA PRO A 281 -10.24 -9.83 -20.89
C PRO A 281 -9.55 -8.81 -21.81
N THR A 282 -10.30 -8.06 -22.62
CA THR A 282 -9.71 -7.04 -23.51
C THR A 282 -9.09 -5.88 -22.71
N ARG A 283 -9.74 -5.40 -21.63
CA ARG A 283 -9.15 -4.33 -20.80
C ARG A 283 -7.95 -4.84 -20.01
N SER A 284 -7.94 -6.10 -19.58
CA SER A 284 -6.76 -6.71 -18.93
C SER A 284 -5.52 -6.65 -19.81
N ILE A 285 -5.66 -6.88 -21.12
CA ILE A 285 -4.56 -6.70 -22.09
C ILE A 285 -4.14 -5.23 -22.18
N ASP A 286 -5.09 -4.30 -22.29
CA ASP A 286 -4.80 -2.86 -22.31
C ASP A 286 -4.06 -2.41 -21.04
N PHE A 287 -4.43 -2.90 -19.85
CA PHE A 287 -3.73 -2.59 -18.61
C PHE A 287 -2.25 -3.00 -18.66
N VAL A 288 -1.95 -4.19 -19.19
CA VAL A 288 -0.56 -4.62 -19.38
C VAL A 288 0.15 -3.72 -20.39
N LYS A 289 -0.46 -3.41 -21.54
CA LYS A 289 0.12 -2.49 -22.54
C LYS A 289 0.42 -1.11 -21.92
N VAL A 290 -0.47 -0.59 -21.08
CA VAL A 290 -0.26 0.67 -20.35
C VAL A 290 0.91 0.57 -19.37
N MET A 291 1.03 -0.51 -18.60
CA MET A 291 2.19 -0.70 -17.71
C MET A 291 3.51 -0.75 -18.48
N LEU A 292 3.54 -1.40 -19.65
CA LEU A 292 4.73 -1.43 -20.51
C LEU A 292 5.02 -0.05 -21.12
N ASP A 293 3.98 0.72 -21.48
CA ASP A 293 4.10 2.10 -21.94
C ASP A 293 4.70 3.01 -20.86
N MET A 294 4.24 2.85 -19.62
CA MET A 294 4.78 3.53 -18.44
C MET A 294 6.25 3.17 -18.21
N TYR A 295 6.64 1.91 -18.41
CA TYR A 295 8.04 1.51 -18.36
C TYR A 295 8.88 2.18 -19.46
N GLU A 296 8.41 2.19 -20.71
CA GLU A 296 9.12 2.81 -21.83
C GLU A 296 9.35 4.31 -21.63
N LYS A 297 8.34 5.02 -21.14
CA LYS A 297 8.35 6.49 -21.05
C LYS A 297 8.83 6.97 -19.68
N GLY A 298 8.47 6.26 -18.61
CA GLY A 298 8.80 6.62 -17.22
C GLY A 298 10.05 5.92 -16.66
N GLY A 299 10.55 4.87 -17.32
CA GLY A 299 11.74 4.12 -16.90
C GLY A 299 11.49 3.06 -15.84
N MET A 300 10.25 2.87 -15.38
CA MET A 300 9.88 1.82 -14.43
C MET A 300 8.45 1.36 -14.65
N LEU A 301 8.16 0.10 -14.34
CA LEU A 301 6.78 -0.34 -14.18
C LEU A 301 6.15 0.39 -13.00
N PRO A 302 4.84 0.67 -13.03
CA PRO A 302 4.18 1.36 -11.93
C PRO A 302 4.16 0.50 -10.66
N VAL A 303 4.25 1.19 -9.52
CA VAL A 303 3.97 0.64 -8.18
C VAL A 303 2.65 1.22 -7.68
N TRP A 304 2.56 2.55 -7.57
CA TRP A 304 1.30 3.29 -7.54
C TRP A 304 1.34 4.38 -8.60
N GLU A 305 0.54 4.22 -9.65
CA GLU A 305 0.42 5.28 -10.65
C GLU A 305 -0.83 6.13 -10.41
N LEU A 306 -0.65 7.46 -10.45
CA LEU A 306 -1.67 8.48 -10.29
C LEU A 306 -1.52 9.63 -11.30
N ALA A 307 -2.42 9.73 -12.26
CA ALA A 307 -2.48 10.78 -13.28
C ALA A 307 -1.12 11.06 -13.95
N ALA A 308 -0.50 10.01 -14.48
CA ALA A 308 0.84 9.95 -15.04
C ALA A 308 1.97 10.27 -14.06
N ASN A 309 1.79 10.05 -12.75
CA ASN A 309 2.84 10.17 -11.73
C ASN A 309 3.03 8.84 -10.99
N GLU A 310 4.27 8.47 -10.72
CA GLU A 310 4.58 7.42 -9.76
C GLU A 310 4.62 8.04 -8.36
N THR A 311 3.93 7.41 -7.40
CA THR A 311 3.90 7.88 -6.01
C THR A 311 4.81 7.07 -5.08
N GLY A 312 5.22 5.87 -5.51
CA GLY A 312 6.05 4.94 -4.75
C GLY A 312 5.30 4.18 -3.65
N THR A 313 3.98 4.18 -3.70
CA THR A 313 3.08 3.55 -2.72
C THR A 313 2.59 2.17 -3.23
N MET A 314 2.46 1.09 -2.48
CA MET A 314 2.95 0.80 -1.13
C MET A 314 4.35 0.16 -1.24
N ILE A 315 4.44 -1.16 -1.03
CA ILE A 315 5.65 -1.99 -1.17
C ILE A 315 5.50 -2.93 -2.38
N GLY A 316 6.48 -3.80 -2.61
CA GLY A 316 6.40 -4.78 -3.71
C GLY A 316 6.68 -4.16 -5.09
N TYR A 317 6.55 -4.98 -6.13
CA TYR A 317 6.54 -4.55 -7.53
C TYR A 317 5.41 -5.26 -8.26
N HIS A 318 4.19 -5.08 -7.75
CA HIS A 318 3.02 -5.88 -8.09
C HIS A 318 2.41 -5.65 -9.48
N SER A 319 3.02 -4.80 -10.32
CA SER A 319 2.78 -4.84 -11.76
C SER A 319 3.19 -6.20 -12.36
N VAL A 320 4.22 -6.83 -11.81
CA VAL A 320 4.73 -8.14 -12.22
C VAL A 320 3.66 -9.25 -12.13
N PRO A 321 3.04 -9.55 -10.98
CA PRO A 321 1.99 -10.56 -10.88
C PRO A 321 0.78 -10.27 -11.79
N VAL A 322 0.40 -9.00 -12.02
CA VAL A 322 -0.68 -8.65 -12.95
C VAL A 322 -0.36 -9.05 -14.39
N ILE A 323 0.87 -8.76 -14.85
CA ILE A 323 1.36 -9.15 -16.18
C ILE A 323 1.34 -10.67 -16.33
N VAL A 324 1.85 -11.39 -15.32
CA VAL A 324 1.97 -12.85 -15.36
C VAL A 324 0.61 -13.52 -15.31
N ASP A 325 -0.30 -13.09 -14.43
CA ASP A 325 -1.66 -13.62 -14.35
C ASP A 325 -2.41 -13.48 -15.68
N THR A 326 -2.27 -12.31 -16.32
CA THR A 326 -2.83 -12.03 -17.65
C THR A 326 -2.24 -12.99 -18.70
N TYR A 327 -0.91 -13.15 -18.72
CA TYR A 327 -0.22 -14.04 -19.66
C TYR A 327 -0.60 -15.53 -19.49
N MET A 328 -0.68 -15.99 -18.24
CA MET A 328 -0.94 -17.39 -17.89
C MET A 328 -2.39 -17.81 -18.19
N LYS A 329 -3.31 -16.85 -18.24
CA LYS A 329 -4.71 -17.03 -18.66
C LYS A 329 -4.92 -16.90 -20.17
N GLY A 330 -3.84 -16.87 -20.95
CA GLY A 330 -3.88 -16.85 -22.42
C GLY A 330 -4.12 -15.48 -23.04
N LEU A 331 -4.19 -14.41 -22.25
CA LEU A 331 -4.39 -13.04 -22.70
C LEU A 331 -3.05 -12.41 -23.12
N ARG A 332 -2.46 -12.89 -24.21
CA ARG A 332 -1.04 -12.66 -24.57
C ARG A 332 -0.80 -11.62 -25.66
N ASP A 333 -1.77 -10.75 -25.97
CA ASP A 333 -1.62 -9.71 -27.01
C ASP A 333 -0.80 -8.51 -26.52
N PHE A 334 0.47 -8.74 -26.17
CA PHE A 334 1.46 -7.73 -25.82
C PHE A 334 2.87 -8.30 -25.99
N ASP A 335 3.90 -7.44 -25.98
CA ASP A 335 5.29 -7.87 -26.11
C ASP A 335 5.78 -8.57 -24.82
N ALA A 336 5.78 -9.90 -24.84
CA ALA A 336 6.14 -10.72 -23.68
C ALA A 336 7.65 -10.66 -23.35
N ASP A 337 8.52 -10.52 -24.34
CA ASP A 337 9.97 -10.39 -24.10
C ASP A 337 10.27 -9.05 -23.41
N LYS A 338 9.63 -7.98 -23.90
CA LYS A 338 9.69 -6.66 -23.27
C LYS A 338 9.08 -6.65 -21.88
N ALA A 339 7.97 -7.35 -21.67
CA ALA A 339 7.38 -7.49 -20.35
C ALA A 339 8.34 -8.16 -19.37
N LEU A 340 8.99 -9.26 -19.77
CA LEU A 340 10.02 -9.89 -18.93
C LEU A 340 11.20 -8.94 -18.67
N GLU A 341 11.67 -8.18 -19.66
CA GLU A 341 12.70 -7.15 -19.47
C GLU A 341 12.30 -6.12 -18.40
N ALA A 342 11.08 -5.59 -18.49
CA ALA A 342 10.56 -4.61 -17.54
C ALA A 342 10.40 -5.19 -16.12
N MET A 343 9.92 -6.43 -16.01
CA MET A 343 9.80 -7.14 -14.73
C MET A 343 11.16 -7.33 -14.07
N LEU A 344 12.16 -7.73 -14.84
CA LEU A 344 13.54 -7.88 -14.37
C LEU A 344 14.13 -6.54 -13.93
N HIS A 345 13.85 -5.46 -14.66
CA HIS A 345 14.30 -4.13 -14.27
C HIS A 345 13.78 -3.74 -12.88
N SER A 346 12.48 -3.94 -12.59
CA SER A 346 11.89 -3.67 -11.27
C SER A 346 12.55 -4.50 -10.17
N ALA A 347 12.71 -5.81 -10.36
CA ALA A 347 13.27 -6.71 -9.35
C ALA A 347 14.78 -6.52 -9.09
N MET A 348 15.48 -5.78 -9.96
CA MET A 348 16.93 -5.54 -9.87
C MET A 348 17.32 -4.15 -9.38
N GLN A 349 16.36 -3.26 -9.11
CA GLN A 349 16.64 -1.95 -8.53
C GLN A 349 17.28 -2.05 -7.13
N ASP A 350 17.97 -0.99 -6.70
CA ASP A 350 18.61 -0.85 -5.38
C ASP A 350 17.82 0.14 -4.49
N HIS A 351 16.52 -0.11 -4.34
CA HIS A 351 15.61 0.66 -3.47
C HIS A 351 14.78 -0.29 -2.60
N LEU A 352 14.18 0.23 -1.52
CA LEU A 352 13.24 -0.51 -0.65
C LEU A 352 13.77 -1.89 -0.20
N GLY A 353 15.03 -1.95 0.22
CA GLY A 353 15.67 -3.17 0.73
C GLY A 353 16.03 -4.24 -0.31
N LEU A 354 15.82 -4.02 -1.62
CA LEU A 354 16.10 -5.02 -2.66
C LEU A 354 17.56 -5.47 -2.72
N ALA A 355 18.51 -4.57 -2.46
CA ALA A 355 19.93 -4.92 -2.36
C ALA A 355 20.18 -5.92 -1.22
N ALA A 356 19.61 -5.65 -0.04
CA ALA A 356 19.72 -6.52 1.13
C ALA A 356 19.02 -7.87 0.91
N TYR A 357 17.85 -7.86 0.26
CA TYR A 357 17.10 -9.05 -0.13
C TYR A 357 17.95 -9.99 -1.00
N ARG A 358 18.62 -9.46 -2.03
CA ARG A 358 19.51 -10.23 -2.90
C ARG A 358 20.80 -10.69 -2.20
N GLU A 359 21.35 -9.87 -1.31
CA GLU A 359 22.59 -10.19 -0.58
C GLU A 359 22.39 -11.29 0.48
N HIS A 360 21.27 -11.28 1.19
CA HIS A 360 21.06 -12.12 2.37
C HIS A 360 20.05 -13.25 2.16
N GLY A 361 19.28 -13.24 1.08
CA GLY A 361 18.16 -14.17 0.88
C GLY A 361 16.92 -13.81 1.71
N TYR A 362 16.89 -12.60 2.27
CA TYR A 362 15.78 -11.98 3.01
C TYR A 362 16.20 -10.55 3.34
N ILE A 363 15.31 -9.73 3.88
CA ILE A 363 15.65 -8.40 4.35
C ILE A 363 15.85 -8.46 5.88
N PRO A 364 17.06 -8.21 6.41
CA PRO A 364 17.25 -8.06 7.84
C PRO A 364 16.49 -6.83 8.37
N GLY A 365 15.85 -6.97 9.52
CA GLY A 365 15.03 -5.91 10.12
C GLY A 365 15.85 -4.71 10.61
N ASP A 366 17.17 -4.84 10.72
CA ASP A 366 18.15 -3.79 11.00
C ASP A 366 18.80 -3.23 9.72
N LYS A 367 18.22 -3.51 8.55
CA LYS A 367 18.62 -2.97 7.24
C LYS A 367 17.53 -2.19 6.52
N GLU A 368 16.27 -2.60 6.69
CA GLU A 368 15.14 -1.92 6.07
C GLU A 368 13.88 -2.12 6.93
N HIS A 369 13.02 -1.11 6.97
CA HIS A 369 11.71 -1.21 7.60
C HIS A 369 10.75 -2.03 6.72
N GLU A 370 9.69 -2.59 7.31
CA GLU A 370 8.72 -3.48 6.67
C GLU A 370 9.39 -4.71 6.06
N SER A 371 10.50 -5.13 6.68
CA SER A 371 11.38 -6.16 6.14
C SER A 371 10.69 -7.50 5.93
N ILE A 372 9.73 -7.86 6.80
CA ILE A 372 8.99 -9.12 6.67
C ILE A 372 8.02 -9.06 5.51
N SER A 373 7.18 -8.02 5.46
CA SER A 373 6.22 -7.81 4.38
C SER A 373 6.90 -7.78 3.01
N LYS A 374 7.95 -6.96 2.87
CA LYS A 374 8.75 -6.88 1.64
C LYS A 374 9.40 -8.21 1.27
N THR A 375 9.98 -8.96 2.22
CA THR A 375 10.58 -10.27 1.93
C THR A 375 9.55 -11.26 1.39
N LEU A 376 8.35 -11.30 1.97
CA LEU A 376 7.28 -12.22 1.57
C LEU A 376 6.71 -11.87 0.20
N GLU A 377 6.42 -10.58 -0.02
CA GLU A 377 5.86 -10.10 -1.27
C GLU A 377 6.86 -10.14 -2.43
N TYR A 378 8.13 -9.81 -2.21
CA TYR A 378 9.18 -9.98 -3.22
C TYR A 378 9.38 -11.46 -3.59
N ALA A 379 9.28 -12.38 -2.63
CA ALA A 379 9.35 -13.81 -2.94
C ALA A 379 8.18 -14.29 -3.81
N TYR A 380 6.99 -13.71 -3.64
CA TYR A 380 5.87 -14.00 -4.52
C TYR A 380 6.04 -13.35 -5.91
N ASP A 381 6.43 -12.07 -5.97
CA ASP A 381 6.69 -11.39 -7.25
C ASP A 381 7.80 -12.11 -8.04
N ASP A 382 8.88 -12.55 -7.38
CA ASP A 382 9.95 -13.33 -7.99
C ASP A 382 9.47 -14.70 -8.51
N TRP A 383 8.52 -15.35 -7.83
CA TRP A 383 7.90 -16.57 -8.35
C TRP A 383 7.16 -16.30 -9.66
N THR A 384 6.45 -15.18 -9.78
CA THR A 384 5.75 -14.84 -11.03
C THR A 384 6.74 -14.56 -12.17
N ILE A 385 7.87 -13.88 -11.90
CA ILE A 385 8.97 -13.72 -12.87
C ILE A 385 9.48 -15.09 -13.31
N ALA A 386 9.69 -16.02 -12.36
CA ALA A 386 10.13 -17.36 -12.68
C ALA A 386 9.12 -18.09 -13.59
N GLN A 387 7.82 -18.01 -13.32
CA GLN A 387 6.81 -18.65 -14.17
C GLN A 387 6.83 -18.09 -15.59
N MET A 388 6.90 -16.76 -15.75
CA MET A 388 6.98 -16.14 -17.08
C MET A 388 8.27 -16.50 -17.82
N ALA A 389 9.42 -16.47 -17.12
CA ALA A 389 10.70 -16.89 -17.70
C ALA A 389 10.65 -18.35 -18.18
N LYS A 390 9.99 -19.24 -17.43
CA LYS A 390 9.81 -20.64 -17.82
C LYS A 390 8.99 -20.77 -19.11
N GLU A 391 7.87 -20.05 -19.22
CA GLU A 391 7.04 -20.05 -20.44
C GLU A 391 7.78 -19.48 -21.66
N LEU A 392 8.67 -18.52 -21.46
CA LEU A 392 9.49 -17.92 -22.52
C LEU A 392 10.79 -18.69 -22.82
N GLY A 393 11.06 -19.80 -22.12
CA GLY A 393 12.26 -20.60 -22.31
C GLY A 393 13.56 -19.93 -21.83
N ARG A 394 13.45 -18.98 -20.89
CA ARG A 394 14.57 -18.27 -20.24
C ARG A 394 15.03 -18.98 -18.98
N ASP A 395 15.63 -20.16 -19.16
CA ASP A 395 16.13 -21.01 -18.07
C ASP A 395 17.14 -20.30 -17.16
N ASP A 396 17.91 -19.36 -17.70
CA ASP A 396 18.86 -18.53 -16.95
C ASP A 396 18.17 -17.66 -15.90
N VAL A 397 17.04 -17.06 -16.27
CA VAL A 397 16.21 -16.24 -15.39
C VAL A 397 15.39 -17.12 -14.45
N TYR A 398 14.75 -18.17 -14.98
CA TYR A 398 13.91 -19.08 -14.19
C TYR A 398 14.66 -19.62 -12.97
N ARG A 399 15.88 -20.13 -13.15
CA ARG A 399 16.66 -20.75 -12.06
C ARG A 399 17.07 -19.77 -10.96
N ASP A 400 17.30 -18.50 -11.31
CA ASP A 400 17.64 -17.47 -10.32
C ASP A 400 16.39 -17.07 -9.52
N PHE A 401 15.30 -16.75 -10.23
CA PHE A 401 14.09 -16.25 -9.60
C PHE A 401 13.31 -17.32 -8.84
N ILE A 402 13.35 -18.60 -9.25
CA ILE A 402 12.72 -19.68 -8.48
C ILE A 402 13.47 -20.00 -7.17
N LYS A 403 14.77 -19.66 -7.07
CA LYS A 403 15.51 -19.66 -5.78
C LYS A 403 15.02 -18.53 -4.88
N ARG A 404 14.94 -17.32 -5.44
CA ARG A 404 14.49 -16.12 -4.72
C ARG A 404 13.06 -16.25 -4.22
N ALA A 405 12.19 -16.92 -4.99
CA ALA A 405 10.83 -17.26 -4.60
C ALA A 405 10.69 -18.05 -3.29
N GLN A 406 11.78 -18.66 -2.81
CA GLN A 406 11.83 -19.42 -1.57
C GLN A 406 12.42 -18.64 -0.38
N PHE A 407 12.80 -17.36 -0.56
CA PHE A 407 13.44 -16.54 0.47
C PHE A 407 12.58 -16.32 1.71
N TYR A 408 11.26 -16.50 1.62
CA TYR A 408 10.35 -16.56 2.76
C TYR A 408 10.80 -17.59 3.83
N LYS A 409 11.47 -18.69 3.43
CA LYS A 409 11.95 -19.73 4.34
C LYS A 409 13.01 -19.20 5.33
N ASN A 410 13.70 -18.11 4.99
CA ASN A 410 14.79 -17.55 5.79
C ASN A 410 14.33 -16.73 7.00
N ILE A 411 13.04 -16.36 7.04
CA ILE A 411 12.44 -15.53 8.11
C ILE A 411 11.37 -16.29 8.92
N PHE A 412 11.17 -17.58 8.66
CA PHE A 412 10.30 -18.43 9.46
C PHE A 412 10.99 -18.89 10.75
N ASP A 413 10.43 -18.52 11.90
CA ASP A 413 10.90 -18.97 13.21
C ASP A 413 10.11 -20.23 13.65
N PRO A 414 10.73 -21.43 13.60
CA PRO A 414 10.04 -22.68 13.92
C PRO A 414 9.63 -22.77 15.40
N SER A 415 10.20 -21.96 16.29
CA SER A 415 9.84 -21.96 17.72
C SER A 415 8.51 -21.26 18.01
N THR A 416 8.09 -20.35 17.12
CA THR A 416 6.86 -19.55 17.27
C THR A 416 5.82 -19.87 16.19
N GLY A 417 6.25 -20.43 15.06
CA GLY A 417 5.39 -20.70 13.91
C GLY A 417 5.01 -19.43 13.15
N PHE A 418 5.84 -18.38 13.22
CA PHE A 418 5.60 -17.08 12.61
C PHE A 418 6.77 -16.65 11.74
N MET A 419 6.49 -15.75 10.79
CA MET A 419 7.53 -14.96 10.13
C MET A 419 7.99 -13.88 11.11
N ARG A 420 9.28 -13.89 11.46
CA ARG A 420 9.85 -13.09 12.54
C ARG A 420 11.05 -12.28 12.06
N PRO A 421 11.16 -10.99 12.40
CA PRO A 421 12.30 -10.17 12.01
C PRO A 421 13.61 -10.72 12.56
N LYS A 422 14.68 -10.64 11.77
CA LYS A 422 16.05 -10.88 12.24
C LYS A 422 16.80 -9.56 12.36
N LEU A 423 17.36 -9.28 13.53
CA LEU A 423 18.21 -8.12 13.85
C LEU A 423 19.59 -8.64 14.24
N ASN A 424 20.64 -8.16 13.56
CA ASN A 424 22.02 -8.63 13.79
C ASN A 424 22.16 -10.16 13.77
N GLY A 425 21.43 -10.83 12.87
CA GLY A 425 21.42 -12.30 12.75
C GLY A 425 20.62 -13.06 13.81
N ASN A 426 20.10 -12.39 14.84
CA ASN A 426 19.23 -12.96 15.87
C ASN A 426 17.75 -12.68 15.55
N TRP A 427 16.83 -13.49 16.05
CA TRP A 427 15.41 -13.17 16.03
C TRP A 427 15.09 -11.98 16.95
N LEU A 428 14.24 -11.05 16.50
CA LEU A 428 13.74 -9.93 17.31
C LEU A 428 13.16 -10.47 18.62
N THR A 429 13.72 -10.09 19.78
CA THR A 429 13.35 -10.63 21.10
C THR A 429 13.27 -9.49 22.13
N PRO A 430 12.24 -9.46 23.02
CA PRO A 430 11.07 -10.34 23.06
C PRO A 430 10.20 -10.20 21.79
N PHE A 431 9.41 -11.23 21.49
CA PHE A 431 8.51 -11.24 20.32
C PHE A 431 7.07 -11.45 20.77
N ASP A 432 6.20 -10.55 20.34
CA ASP A 432 4.77 -10.66 20.48
C ASP A 432 4.14 -10.51 19.07
N PRO A 433 3.53 -11.57 18.51
CA PRO A 433 2.99 -11.56 17.15
C PRO A 433 1.80 -10.60 16.96
N THR A 434 1.24 -10.06 18.04
CA THR A 434 0.15 -9.05 18.00
C THR A 434 0.65 -7.62 17.81
N THR A 435 1.96 -7.39 17.95
CA THR A 435 2.56 -6.05 17.89
C THR A 435 2.61 -5.53 16.45
N VAL A 436 2.02 -4.35 16.23
CA VAL A 436 2.23 -3.54 15.04
C VAL A 436 3.51 -2.72 15.25
N ASP A 437 4.60 -3.18 14.66
CA ASP A 437 5.92 -2.55 14.72
C ASP A 437 6.35 -2.04 13.33
N TRP A 438 7.64 -1.78 13.15
CA TRP A 438 8.21 -1.26 11.90
C TRP A 438 8.66 -2.34 10.92
N HIS A 439 8.40 -3.63 11.17
CA HIS A 439 8.83 -4.74 10.32
C HIS A 439 7.72 -5.29 9.42
N PHE A 440 6.49 -4.82 9.61
CA PHE A 440 5.31 -5.20 8.82
C PHE A 440 4.65 -3.95 8.24
N THR A 441 4.23 -4.00 6.97
CA THR A 441 3.44 -2.95 6.31
C THR A 441 2.00 -3.05 6.76
N GLU A 442 1.51 -2.04 7.48
CA GLU A 442 0.11 -1.93 7.95
C GLU A 442 -0.43 -3.16 8.69
N ALA A 443 0.43 -3.92 9.36
CA ALA A 443 0.05 -5.23 9.88
C ALA A 443 0.91 -5.65 11.07
N ASN A 444 0.63 -6.84 11.60
CA ASN A 444 1.49 -7.58 12.51
C ASN A 444 1.85 -8.95 11.94
N SER A 445 2.55 -9.78 12.73
CA SER A 445 2.98 -11.10 12.28
C SER A 445 1.82 -12.08 12.02
N TRP A 446 0.70 -11.94 12.74
CA TRP A 446 -0.51 -12.73 12.44
C TRP A 446 -1.02 -12.52 11.03
N GLN A 447 -0.95 -11.28 10.54
CA GLN A 447 -1.55 -10.87 9.26
C GLN A 447 -0.60 -11.04 8.07
N TYR A 448 0.72 -11.19 8.28
CA TYR A 448 1.66 -11.45 7.18
C TYR A 448 2.20 -12.87 7.12
N SER A 449 2.24 -13.61 8.23
CA SER A 449 2.94 -14.91 8.24
C SER A 449 2.35 -15.95 7.30
N PHE A 450 1.11 -15.78 6.88
CA PHE A 450 0.40 -16.67 5.95
C PHE A 450 0.57 -16.28 4.47
N TYR A 451 1.35 -15.25 4.15
CA TYR A 451 1.55 -14.78 2.79
C TYR A 451 2.67 -15.57 2.07
N VAL A 452 2.34 -16.80 1.65
CA VAL A 452 3.22 -17.67 0.82
C VAL A 452 2.39 -18.38 -0.27
N PRO A 453 1.61 -17.65 -1.09
CA PRO A 453 0.69 -18.26 -2.06
C PRO A 453 1.40 -19.14 -3.12
N GLN A 454 2.67 -18.86 -3.40
CA GLN A 454 3.48 -19.58 -4.40
C GLN A 454 3.96 -20.97 -3.96
N ASP A 455 4.03 -21.26 -2.66
CA ASP A 455 4.63 -22.49 -2.12
C ASP A 455 3.95 -22.90 -0.80
N ILE A 456 2.63 -23.07 -0.83
CA ILE A 456 1.86 -23.48 0.35
C ILE A 456 2.30 -24.87 0.84
N THR A 457 2.77 -25.72 -0.07
CA THR A 457 3.41 -27.00 0.29
C THR A 457 4.66 -26.82 1.13
N GLY A 458 5.58 -25.94 0.73
CA GLY A 458 6.73 -25.59 1.55
C GLY A 458 6.31 -24.97 2.88
N PHE A 459 5.28 -24.12 2.89
CA PHE A 459 4.80 -23.44 4.09
C PHE A 459 4.20 -24.38 5.15
N TYR A 460 3.31 -25.31 4.77
CA TYR A 460 2.82 -26.30 5.74
C TYR A 460 3.92 -27.26 6.17
N THR A 461 4.92 -27.51 5.33
CA THR A 461 6.07 -28.36 5.70
C THR A 461 6.90 -27.70 6.79
N LEU A 462 7.11 -26.38 6.73
CA LEU A 462 7.76 -25.60 7.80
C LEU A 462 6.98 -25.66 9.13
N HIS A 463 5.64 -25.72 9.07
CA HIS A 463 4.79 -25.90 10.25
C HIS A 463 4.80 -27.33 10.80
N GLY A 464 5.39 -28.29 10.09
CA GLY A 464 5.39 -29.71 10.46
C GLY A 464 4.28 -30.54 9.83
N GLY A 465 3.46 -29.96 8.94
CA GLY A 465 2.42 -30.64 8.19
C GLY A 465 1.13 -29.84 8.03
N LYS A 466 0.22 -30.38 7.22
CA LYS A 466 -1.11 -29.79 6.95
C LYS A 466 -1.92 -29.55 8.23
N GLU A 467 -1.87 -30.50 9.17
CA GLU A 467 -2.60 -30.43 10.45
C GLU A 467 -2.12 -29.29 11.35
N GLN A 468 -0.80 -29.07 11.43
CA GLN A 468 -0.21 -28.00 12.24
C GLN A 468 -0.51 -26.63 11.65
N LEU A 469 -0.45 -26.49 10.31
CA LEU A 469 -0.87 -25.25 9.66
C LEU A 469 -2.37 -24.98 9.88
N ALA A 470 -3.22 -26.00 9.76
CA ALA A 470 -4.66 -25.87 10.03
C ALA A 470 -4.93 -25.41 11.47
N ALA A 471 -4.22 -25.95 12.46
CA ALA A 471 -4.32 -25.51 13.85
C ALA A 471 -3.84 -24.06 14.04
N LYS A 472 -2.79 -23.64 13.32
CA LYS A 472 -2.29 -22.26 13.36
C LYS A 472 -3.30 -21.27 12.77
N MET A 473 -4.00 -21.65 11.70
CA MET A 473 -5.11 -20.86 11.15
C MET A 473 -6.31 -20.83 12.09
N ASP A 474 -6.62 -21.93 12.80
CA ASP A 474 -7.68 -21.90 13.82
C ASP A 474 -7.33 -20.88 14.93
N GLU A 475 -6.06 -20.81 15.33
CA GLU A 475 -5.54 -19.83 16.30
C GLU A 475 -5.69 -18.38 15.78
N LEU A 476 -5.38 -18.11 14.51
CA LEU A 476 -5.60 -16.80 13.86
C LEU A 476 -7.04 -16.31 14.06
N PHE A 477 -8.04 -17.13 13.72
CA PHE A 477 -9.45 -16.73 13.78
C PHE A 477 -10.07 -16.79 15.19
N THR A 478 -9.34 -17.23 16.21
CA THR A 478 -9.88 -17.40 17.59
C THR A 478 -9.10 -16.63 18.65
N THR A 479 -7.91 -16.13 18.34
CA THR A 479 -7.09 -15.34 19.27
C THR A 479 -7.81 -14.03 19.64
N ALA A 480 -8.11 -13.86 20.93
CA ALA A 480 -8.77 -12.68 21.47
C ALA A 480 -7.79 -11.64 22.06
N ALA A 481 -6.48 -11.89 21.95
CA ALA A 481 -5.47 -10.92 22.37
C ALA A 481 -5.65 -9.61 21.56
N PRO A 482 -5.62 -8.43 22.21
CA PRO A 482 -5.73 -7.18 21.49
C PRO A 482 -4.48 -6.94 20.64
N ILE A 483 -4.64 -6.16 19.58
CA ILE A 483 -3.50 -5.62 18.84
C ILE A 483 -2.73 -4.66 19.77
N THR A 484 -1.41 -4.72 19.72
CA THR A 484 -0.49 -3.87 20.50
C THR A 484 0.45 -3.11 19.57
N GLY A 485 1.27 -2.19 20.10
CA GLY A 485 2.20 -1.41 19.31
C GLY A 485 1.58 -0.13 18.74
N ARG A 486 1.88 0.18 17.48
CA ARG A 486 1.40 1.40 16.81
C ARG A 486 -0.10 1.31 16.49
N ASP A 487 -0.81 2.43 16.61
CA ASP A 487 -2.20 2.54 16.16
C ASP A 487 -2.24 2.65 14.64
N GLN A 488 -2.84 1.67 13.96
CA GLN A 488 -3.00 1.62 12.51
C GLN A 488 -4.48 1.41 12.20
N LYS A 489 -5.13 2.42 11.60
CA LYS A 489 -6.58 2.43 11.37
C LYS A 489 -7.03 1.41 10.34
N ASP A 490 -6.16 1.07 9.40
CA ASP A 490 -6.47 0.13 8.32
C ASP A 490 -6.56 -1.32 8.85
N ILE A 491 -6.03 -1.61 10.04
CA ILE A 491 -6.22 -2.91 10.70
C ILE A 491 -7.61 -2.96 11.36
N SER A 492 -8.60 -3.31 10.56
CA SER A 492 -10.02 -3.26 10.90
C SER A 492 -10.75 -4.55 10.46
N GLY A 493 -12.04 -4.69 10.81
CA GLY A 493 -12.82 -5.88 10.47
C GLY A 493 -12.30 -7.18 11.10
N LEU A 494 -11.94 -7.14 12.39
CA LEU A 494 -11.26 -8.25 13.06
C LEU A 494 -12.16 -9.46 13.35
N ILE A 495 -11.70 -10.65 12.98
CA ILE A 495 -12.21 -11.96 13.42
C ILE A 495 -11.06 -12.71 14.08
N GLY A 496 -10.93 -12.58 15.41
CA GLY A 496 -9.70 -12.93 16.10
C GLY A 496 -8.57 -11.95 15.71
N GLN A 497 -7.51 -12.45 15.08
CA GLN A 497 -6.41 -11.66 14.52
C GLN A 497 -6.47 -11.49 12.99
N TYR A 498 -7.37 -12.18 12.30
CA TYR A 498 -7.68 -11.92 10.89
C TYR A 498 -8.30 -10.52 10.76
N ALA A 499 -7.81 -9.69 9.85
CA ALA A 499 -8.29 -8.32 9.64
C ALA A 499 -8.86 -8.18 8.22
N HIS A 500 -10.18 -8.13 8.07
CA HIS A 500 -10.77 -8.10 6.74
C HIS A 500 -10.59 -6.77 6.00
N GLY A 501 -10.53 -5.65 6.72
CA GLY A 501 -10.35 -4.34 6.11
C GLY A 501 -8.93 -4.05 5.63
N ASN A 502 -8.09 -5.08 5.51
CA ASN A 502 -6.69 -4.97 5.10
C ASN A 502 -6.24 -6.18 4.26
N GLU A 503 -5.55 -5.87 3.17
CA GLU A 503 -5.19 -6.70 2.05
C GLU A 503 -4.41 -7.99 2.37
N PRO A 504 -3.43 -8.00 3.30
CA PRO A 504 -2.64 -9.19 3.59
C PRO A 504 -3.46 -10.38 4.10
N SER A 505 -4.68 -10.12 4.61
CA SER A 505 -5.57 -11.17 5.13
C SER A 505 -6.45 -11.81 4.06
N HIS A 506 -6.66 -11.18 2.91
CA HIS A 506 -7.75 -11.52 1.97
C HIS A 506 -7.78 -12.98 1.49
N HIS A 507 -6.64 -13.65 1.38
CA HIS A 507 -6.55 -15.06 0.94
C HIS A 507 -6.66 -16.08 2.09
N MET A 508 -6.48 -15.67 3.34
CA MET A 508 -6.22 -16.60 4.46
C MET A 508 -7.35 -17.59 4.72
N ALA A 509 -8.61 -17.16 4.57
CA ALA A 509 -9.77 -18.06 4.75
C ALA A 509 -9.77 -19.22 3.74
N TYR A 510 -9.17 -19.03 2.57
CA TYR A 510 -9.10 -20.03 1.50
C TYR A 510 -7.98 -21.05 1.69
N LEU A 511 -7.01 -20.78 2.57
CA LEU A 511 -5.88 -21.66 2.83
C LEU A 511 -6.27 -23.02 3.42
N TYR A 512 -7.45 -23.14 4.06
CA TYR A 512 -7.95 -24.44 4.54
C TYR A 512 -8.17 -25.46 3.43
N ASN A 513 -8.41 -25.03 2.18
CA ASN A 513 -8.50 -25.95 1.05
C ASN A 513 -7.18 -26.71 0.82
N PHE A 514 -6.03 -26.04 0.92
CA PHE A 514 -4.70 -26.62 0.72
C PHE A 514 -4.28 -27.62 1.81
N VAL A 515 -4.98 -27.62 2.95
CA VAL A 515 -4.76 -28.54 4.08
C VAL A 515 -5.92 -29.51 4.29
N ASN A 516 -6.68 -29.80 3.22
CA ASN A 516 -7.74 -30.81 3.20
C ASN A 516 -8.92 -30.52 4.14
N GLN A 517 -9.19 -29.24 4.44
CA GLN A 517 -10.30 -28.82 5.30
C GLN A 517 -11.20 -27.75 4.65
N PRO A 518 -11.67 -27.95 3.40
CA PRO A 518 -12.45 -26.95 2.65
C PRO A 518 -13.72 -26.48 3.37
N TRP A 519 -14.30 -27.30 4.24
CA TRP A 519 -15.47 -26.91 5.03
C TRP A 519 -15.17 -25.76 6.02
N LYS A 520 -13.92 -25.60 6.46
CA LYS A 520 -13.52 -24.44 7.29
C LYS A 520 -13.42 -23.16 6.45
N THR A 521 -12.95 -23.25 5.19
CA THR A 521 -13.04 -22.12 4.25
C THR A 521 -14.50 -21.69 4.08
N GLN A 522 -15.40 -22.63 3.80
CA GLN A 522 -16.83 -22.34 3.64
C GLN A 522 -17.40 -21.61 4.86
N GLN A 523 -17.03 -22.02 6.07
CA GLN A 523 -17.45 -21.35 7.30
C GLN A 523 -16.91 -19.92 7.40
N ARG A 524 -15.60 -19.72 7.20
CA ARG A 524 -14.97 -18.40 7.37
C ARG A 524 -15.35 -17.41 6.28
N VAL A 525 -15.38 -17.84 5.02
CA VAL A 525 -15.82 -17.00 3.90
C VAL A 525 -17.27 -16.56 4.09
N ARG A 526 -18.14 -17.47 4.56
CA ARG A 526 -19.52 -17.13 4.87
C ARG A 526 -19.63 -16.09 5.99
N GLU A 527 -18.88 -16.29 7.07
CA GLU A 527 -18.83 -15.36 8.21
C GLU A 527 -18.35 -13.97 7.77
N ILE A 528 -17.31 -13.89 6.94
CA ILE A 528 -16.78 -12.63 6.43
C ILE A 528 -17.82 -11.90 5.57
N MET A 529 -18.41 -12.57 4.57
CA MET A 529 -19.43 -11.95 3.70
C MET A 529 -20.64 -11.43 4.50
N ASP A 530 -21.09 -12.18 5.51
CA ASP A 530 -22.29 -11.81 6.28
C ASP A 530 -22.03 -10.77 7.38
N THR A 531 -20.76 -10.52 7.77
CA THR A 531 -20.43 -9.63 8.90
C THR A 531 -19.62 -8.40 8.55
N GLN A 532 -18.92 -8.39 7.41
CA GLN A 532 -18.01 -7.32 7.02
C GLN A 532 -18.54 -6.45 5.88
N TYR A 533 -19.72 -6.78 5.34
CA TYR A 533 -20.37 -6.05 4.26
C TYR A 533 -21.83 -5.76 4.60
N SER A 534 -22.26 -4.51 4.45
CA SER A 534 -23.67 -4.11 4.54
C SER A 534 -24.00 -2.98 3.56
N ASN A 535 -25.28 -2.69 3.36
CA ASN A 535 -25.74 -1.59 2.50
C ASN A 535 -25.77 -0.23 3.22
N LEU A 536 -25.18 -0.15 4.41
CA LEU A 536 -25.11 1.08 5.20
C LEU A 536 -23.94 1.96 4.75
N PRO A 537 -23.94 3.27 5.06
CA PRO A 537 -22.82 4.15 4.73
C PRO A 537 -21.46 3.74 5.30
N ASP A 538 -21.45 3.01 6.43
CA ASP A 538 -20.28 2.40 7.08
C ASP A 538 -20.18 0.89 6.76
N GLY A 539 -20.72 0.48 5.61
CA GLY A 539 -20.91 -0.92 5.26
C GLY A 539 -19.66 -1.68 4.79
N LEU A 540 -18.50 -1.05 4.72
CA LEU A 540 -17.22 -1.70 4.44
C LEU A 540 -16.36 -1.71 5.71
N SER A 541 -15.65 -2.82 5.95
CA SER A 541 -14.82 -2.96 7.15
C SER A 541 -13.55 -2.12 7.14
N GLY A 542 -13.08 -1.66 5.96
CA GLY A 542 -11.87 -0.86 5.77
C GLY A 542 -11.99 0.08 4.58
N ASN A 543 -10.85 0.53 4.05
CA ASN A 543 -10.78 1.27 2.80
C ASN A 543 -11.32 0.42 1.63
N GLU A 544 -11.75 1.03 0.53
CA GLU A 544 -12.30 0.28 -0.60
C GLU A 544 -11.19 -0.18 -1.57
N ASP A 545 -10.07 0.56 -1.56
CA ASP A 545 -8.81 0.31 -2.25
C ASP A 545 -8.99 0.04 -3.74
N CYS A 546 -9.63 1.01 -4.40
CA CYS A 546 -9.80 1.06 -5.85
C CYS A 546 -10.50 -0.18 -6.43
N GLY A 547 -11.43 -0.78 -5.71
CA GLY A 547 -12.21 -1.94 -6.11
C GLY A 547 -11.77 -3.25 -5.46
N GLN A 548 -10.66 -3.30 -4.72
CA GLN A 548 -10.10 -4.54 -4.20
C GLN A 548 -11.02 -5.23 -3.18
N MET A 549 -11.57 -4.49 -2.21
CA MET A 549 -12.53 -5.04 -1.25
C MET A 549 -13.80 -5.54 -1.94
N SER A 550 -14.31 -4.76 -2.89
CA SER A 550 -15.48 -5.14 -3.66
C SER A 550 -15.24 -6.39 -4.53
N ALA A 551 -14.06 -6.50 -5.16
CA ALA A 551 -13.68 -7.66 -5.95
C ALA A 551 -13.56 -8.93 -5.09
N TRP A 552 -13.09 -8.81 -3.84
CA TRP A 552 -13.11 -9.91 -2.87
C TRP A 552 -14.53 -10.42 -2.67
N LEU A 553 -15.49 -9.54 -2.40
CA LEU A 553 -16.88 -9.93 -2.21
C LEU A 553 -17.47 -10.56 -3.48
N ILE A 554 -17.27 -9.95 -4.66
CA ILE A 554 -17.83 -10.43 -5.93
C ILE A 554 -17.37 -11.87 -6.23
N MET A 555 -16.07 -12.12 -6.16
CA MET A 555 -15.48 -13.46 -6.37
C MET A 555 -15.97 -14.45 -5.32
N SER A 556 -15.92 -14.06 -4.04
CA SER A 556 -16.37 -14.91 -2.92
C SER A 556 -17.85 -15.27 -3.03
N ALA A 557 -18.70 -14.33 -3.46
CA ALA A 557 -20.13 -14.55 -3.65
C ALA A 557 -20.43 -15.52 -4.80
N MET A 558 -19.62 -15.48 -5.88
CA MET A 558 -19.62 -16.51 -6.94
C MET A 558 -19.17 -17.88 -6.43
N GLY A 559 -18.49 -17.92 -5.29
CA GLY A 559 -18.09 -19.14 -4.60
C GLY A 559 -16.66 -19.58 -4.87
N PHE A 560 -15.80 -18.73 -5.43
CA PHE A 560 -14.38 -19.04 -5.66
C PHE A 560 -13.48 -17.80 -5.60
N TYR A 561 -12.18 -17.97 -5.34
CA TYR A 561 -11.23 -16.87 -5.11
C TYR A 561 -9.83 -17.17 -5.66
N PRO A 562 -9.09 -16.20 -6.23
CA PRO A 562 -7.75 -16.40 -6.76
C PRO A 562 -6.70 -16.27 -5.64
N VAL A 563 -6.34 -17.37 -4.98
CA VAL A 563 -5.32 -17.34 -3.91
C VAL A 563 -3.92 -17.02 -4.46
N THR A 564 -3.62 -17.48 -5.67
CA THR A 564 -2.29 -17.37 -6.27
C THR A 564 -2.40 -16.82 -7.70
N PRO A 565 -2.66 -15.51 -7.88
CA PRO A 565 -2.61 -14.88 -9.21
C PRO A 565 -1.30 -15.25 -9.94
N GLY A 566 -1.38 -15.51 -11.25
CA GLY A 566 -0.29 -16.16 -12.01
C GLY A 566 -0.47 -17.67 -12.16
N LEU A 567 -1.31 -18.30 -11.35
CA LEU A 567 -1.80 -19.66 -11.58
C LEU A 567 -3.27 -19.57 -12.06
N PRO A 568 -3.65 -20.15 -13.21
CA PRO A 568 -5.00 -20.00 -13.78
C PRO A 568 -6.02 -20.92 -13.10
N GLU A 569 -6.13 -20.82 -11.77
CA GLU A 569 -7.08 -21.57 -10.94
C GLU A 569 -7.71 -20.69 -9.85
N TYR A 570 -8.91 -21.08 -9.40
CA TYR A 570 -9.65 -20.40 -8.35
C TYR A 570 -10.09 -21.38 -7.28
N ILE A 571 -9.87 -21.02 -6.02
CA ILE A 571 -10.12 -21.87 -4.86
C ILE A 571 -11.57 -21.72 -4.42
N ILE A 572 -12.30 -22.82 -4.30
CA ILE A 572 -13.72 -22.81 -3.97
C ILE A 572 -13.92 -22.43 -2.49
N GLY A 573 -14.79 -21.44 -2.28
CA GLY A 573 -15.31 -21.03 -0.99
C GLY A 573 -16.72 -21.56 -0.78
N THR A 574 -17.70 -20.65 -0.71
CA THR A 574 -19.12 -20.98 -0.68
C THR A 574 -19.94 -19.91 -1.39
N PRO A 575 -20.89 -20.27 -2.28
CA PRO A 575 -21.71 -19.29 -2.97
C PRO A 575 -22.65 -18.54 -2.03
N TRP A 576 -22.93 -17.27 -2.33
CA TRP A 576 -23.83 -16.44 -1.51
C TRP A 576 -25.29 -16.48 -1.99
N PHE A 577 -25.49 -16.63 -3.31
CA PHE A 577 -26.79 -16.63 -3.99
C PHE A 577 -27.18 -18.02 -4.51
N GLU A 578 -28.48 -18.25 -4.71
CA GLU A 578 -29.00 -19.52 -5.26
C GLU A 578 -28.57 -19.73 -6.71
N GLU A 579 -28.47 -18.66 -7.48
CA GLU A 579 -28.11 -18.68 -8.89
C GLU A 579 -27.31 -17.41 -9.24
N MET A 580 -26.18 -17.59 -9.91
CA MET A 580 -25.38 -16.51 -10.48
C MET A 580 -25.01 -16.88 -11.92
N GLU A 581 -24.94 -15.89 -12.79
CA GLU A 581 -24.69 -16.08 -14.21
C GLU A 581 -23.74 -15.00 -14.72
N ILE A 582 -22.59 -15.43 -15.25
CA ILE A 582 -21.55 -14.57 -15.82
C ILE A 582 -21.71 -14.58 -17.34
N THR A 583 -21.95 -13.41 -17.92
CA THR A 583 -21.90 -13.22 -19.38
C THR A 583 -20.47 -12.82 -19.76
N LEU A 584 -19.74 -13.73 -20.38
CA LEU A 584 -18.32 -13.57 -20.71
C LEU A 584 -18.16 -12.75 -22.00
N GLU A 585 -17.02 -12.06 -22.14
CA GLU A 585 -16.73 -11.21 -23.31
C GLU A 585 -16.70 -12.00 -24.63
N ASN A 586 -16.35 -13.29 -24.57
CA ASN A 586 -16.39 -14.21 -25.72
C ASN A 586 -17.81 -14.66 -26.13
N GLY A 587 -18.85 -14.21 -25.40
CA GLY A 587 -20.25 -14.55 -25.64
C GLY A 587 -20.72 -15.84 -24.96
N ASN A 588 -19.83 -16.58 -24.30
CA ASN A 588 -20.22 -17.73 -23.48
C ASN A 588 -20.90 -17.26 -22.19
N VAL A 589 -21.64 -18.18 -21.57
CA VAL A 589 -22.29 -17.96 -20.29
C VAL A 589 -21.83 -19.03 -19.31
N PHE A 590 -21.28 -18.60 -18.18
CA PHE A 590 -20.94 -19.48 -17.07
C PHE A 590 -21.95 -19.32 -15.95
N LYS A 591 -22.66 -20.41 -15.63
CA LYS A 591 -23.73 -20.44 -14.63
C LYS A 591 -23.26 -21.13 -13.37
N ILE A 592 -23.60 -20.56 -12.23
CA ILE A 592 -23.34 -21.11 -10.90
C ILE A 592 -24.68 -21.27 -10.20
N THR A 593 -24.98 -22.46 -9.67
CA THR A 593 -26.20 -22.67 -8.88
C THR A 593 -25.89 -23.38 -7.58
N ALA A 594 -26.51 -22.93 -6.49
CA ALA A 594 -26.31 -23.46 -5.16
C ALA A 594 -27.65 -23.90 -4.56
N ASN A 595 -27.99 -25.18 -4.74
CA ASN A 595 -29.28 -25.70 -4.29
C ASN A 595 -29.40 -25.63 -2.77
N LYS A 596 -30.50 -25.04 -2.27
CA LYS A 596 -30.82 -24.84 -0.84
C LYS A 596 -29.87 -23.90 -0.10
N VAL A 597 -29.02 -23.12 -0.78
CA VAL A 597 -28.15 -22.15 -0.11
C VAL A 597 -28.97 -21.22 0.78
N SER A 598 -28.48 -20.97 1.98
CA SER A 598 -29.11 -20.05 2.95
C SER A 598 -28.11 -19.71 4.04
N GLU A 599 -28.47 -18.80 4.94
CA GLU A 599 -27.72 -18.50 6.17
C GLU A 599 -27.34 -19.76 6.96
N LYS A 600 -28.15 -20.82 6.91
CA LYS A 600 -27.88 -22.10 7.59
C LYS A 600 -27.22 -23.15 6.70
N ASN A 601 -27.46 -23.11 5.39
CA ASN A 601 -26.98 -24.11 4.45
C ASN A 601 -25.89 -23.50 3.55
N PHE A 602 -24.68 -23.39 4.09
CA PHE A 602 -23.52 -22.86 3.36
C PHE A 602 -22.40 -23.89 3.20
N TYR A 603 -22.59 -25.12 3.67
CA TYR A 603 -21.63 -26.21 3.46
C TYR A 603 -21.92 -26.96 2.17
N ILE A 604 -20.92 -27.09 1.30
CA ILE A 604 -21.01 -27.87 0.06
C ILE A 604 -21.04 -29.36 0.42
N GLN A 605 -22.07 -30.07 -0.05
CA GLN A 605 -22.22 -31.52 0.13
C GLN A 605 -21.68 -32.28 -1.08
N SER A 606 -21.87 -31.73 -2.28
CA SER A 606 -21.31 -32.21 -3.54
C SER A 606 -21.30 -31.09 -4.56
N ALA A 607 -20.43 -31.18 -5.56
CA ALA A 607 -20.41 -30.28 -6.70
C ALA A 607 -20.39 -31.06 -8.03
N SER A 608 -20.86 -30.44 -9.09
CA SER A 608 -20.75 -30.95 -10.46
C SER A 608 -20.46 -29.82 -11.43
N LEU A 609 -19.60 -30.08 -12.42
CA LEU A 609 -19.27 -29.18 -13.49
C LEU A 609 -19.78 -29.79 -14.80
N ASN A 610 -20.66 -29.09 -15.50
CA ASN A 610 -21.30 -29.56 -16.74
C ASN A 610 -21.95 -30.95 -16.60
N GLY A 611 -22.54 -31.22 -15.43
CA GLY A 611 -23.19 -32.48 -15.09
C GLY A 611 -22.26 -33.64 -14.74
N GLN A 612 -20.94 -33.43 -14.75
CA GLN A 612 -19.95 -34.40 -14.25
C GLN A 612 -19.60 -34.11 -12.80
N GLU A 613 -19.34 -35.15 -12.02
CA GLU A 613 -18.91 -34.98 -10.62
C GLU A 613 -17.66 -34.11 -10.54
N HIS A 614 -17.69 -33.11 -9.65
CA HIS A 614 -16.57 -32.20 -9.39
C HIS A 614 -16.15 -32.36 -7.92
N PRO A 615 -15.25 -33.30 -7.61
CA PRO A 615 -14.82 -33.54 -6.24
C PRO A 615 -13.76 -32.54 -5.77
N TYR A 616 -13.25 -31.67 -6.66
CA TYR A 616 -12.17 -30.72 -6.41
C TYR A 616 -12.65 -29.47 -5.67
N SER A 617 -11.84 -28.97 -4.73
CA SER A 617 -12.07 -27.71 -4.01
C SER A 617 -11.48 -26.48 -4.73
N TYR A 618 -11.27 -26.60 -6.04
CA TYR A 618 -10.81 -25.54 -6.92
C TYR A 618 -11.44 -25.71 -8.32
N ILE A 619 -11.35 -24.68 -9.15
CA ILE A 619 -11.81 -24.66 -10.55
C ILE A 619 -10.78 -23.95 -11.44
N ALA A 620 -10.51 -24.48 -12.62
CA ALA A 620 -9.60 -23.87 -13.59
C ALA A 620 -10.22 -22.65 -14.27
N HIS A 621 -9.41 -21.68 -14.67
CA HIS A 621 -9.85 -20.50 -15.41
C HIS A 621 -10.52 -20.86 -16.73
N ASP A 622 -9.93 -21.75 -17.51
CA ASP A 622 -10.49 -22.18 -18.80
C ASP A 622 -11.88 -22.81 -18.64
N ALA A 623 -12.13 -23.54 -17.55
CA ALA A 623 -13.44 -24.12 -17.26
C ALA A 623 -14.53 -23.07 -17.04
N ILE A 624 -14.16 -21.87 -16.57
CA ILE A 624 -15.06 -20.72 -16.48
C ILE A 624 -15.21 -20.10 -17.87
N MET A 625 -14.11 -19.84 -18.57
CA MET A 625 -14.11 -19.12 -19.87
C MET A 625 -14.78 -19.89 -21.01
N GLU A 626 -14.81 -21.22 -20.96
CA GLU A 626 -15.58 -22.09 -21.85
C GLU A 626 -17.10 -21.98 -21.62
N GLY A 627 -17.53 -21.36 -20.52
CA GLY A 627 -18.92 -21.32 -20.09
C GLY A 627 -19.39 -22.66 -19.52
N GLY A 628 -20.72 -22.79 -19.37
CA GLY A 628 -21.33 -24.01 -18.84
C GLY A 628 -21.95 -23.80 -17.47
N HIS A 629 -21.92 -24.84 -16.63
CA HIS A 629 -22.68 -24.88 -15.39
C HIS A 629 -21.94 -25.57 -14.25
N LEU A 630 -21.59 -24.80 -13.22
CA LEU A 630 -21.14 -25.28 -11.93
C LEU A 630 -22.33 -25.36 -10.95
N HIS A 631 -22.59 -26.55 -10.43
CA HIS A 631 -23.73 -26.82 -9.57
C HIS A 631 -23.27 -27.37 -8.21
N PHE A 632 -23.74 -26.76 -7.13
CA PHE A 632 -23.51 -27.16 -5.76
C PHE A 632 -24.80 -27.63 -5.09
N GLU A 633 -24.69 -28.70 -4.30
CA GLU A 633 -25.72 -29.10 -3.33
C GLU A 633 -25.30 -28.65 -1.93
N MET A 634 -26.11 -27.80 -1.30
CA MET A 634 -25.77 -27.19 -0.01
C MET A 634 -26.42 -27.91 1.17
N GLY A 635 -25.78 -27.88 2.33
CA GLY A 635 -26.25 -28.46 3.59
C GLY A 635 -25.85 -27.64 4.81
N SER A 636 -26.48 -27.94 5.96
CA SER A 636 -26.27 -27.24 7.22
C SER A 636 -25.17 -27.81 8.12
N LYS A 637 -24.53 -28.89 7.67
CA LYS A 637 -23.42 -29.53 8.37
C LYS A 637 -22.25 -29.71 7.39
N PRO A 638 -21.00 -29.61 7.87
CA PRO A 638 -19.84 -29.83 7.03
C PRO A 638 -19.85 -31.26 6.48
N ASN A 639 -19.62 -31.40 5.17
CA ASN A 639 -19.20 -32.66 4.57
C ASN A 639 -17.66 -32.68 4.60
N GLN A 640 -17.08 -33.53 5.46
CA GLN A 640 -15.63 -33.62 5.61
C GLN A 640 -14.94 -34.48 4.53
N GLU A 641 -15.71 -35.08 3.62
CA GLU A 641 -15.17 -35.93 2.54
C GLU A 641 -15.03 -35.18 1.21
N TRP A 642 -15.94 -34.25 0.90
CA TRP A 642 -15.89 -33.49 -0.35
C TRP A 642 -14.68 -32.54 -0.37
N GLY A 643 -13.94 -32.48 -1.48
CA GLY A 643 -12.80 -31.56 -1.64
C GLY A 643 -11.63 -31.80 -0.68
N SER A 644 -11.57 -32.96 -0.01
CA SER A 644 -10.68 -33.18 1.15
C SER A 644 -9.65 -34.29 0.93
N GLN A 645 -9.65 -34.96 -0.23
CA GLN A 645 -8.61 -35.92 -0.60
C GLN A 645 -7.42 -35.18 -1.22
N ASP A 646 -6.19 -35.72 -1.11
CA ASP A 646 -4.97 -35.06 -1.58
C ASP A 646 -4.99 -34.73 -3.09
N GLU A 647 -5.70 -35.52 -3.89
CA GLU A 647 -5.90 -35.28 -5.33
C GLU A 647 -7.01 -34.26 -5.65
N HIS A 648 -7.82 -33.88 -4.65
CA HIS A 648 -8.96 -32.98 -4.79
C HIS A 648 -8.70 -31.57 -4.25
N VAL A 649 -7.59 -31.35 -3.57
CA VAL A 649 -7.19 -30.04 -3.04
C VAL A 649 -6.30 -29.29 -4.04
N PRO A 650 -6.29 -27.95 -4.01
CA PRO A 650 -5.31 -27.17 -4.77
C PRO A 650 -3.89 -27.40 -4.22
N VAL A 651 -2.87 -27.21 -5.06
CA VAL A 651 -1.46 -27.42 -4.70
C VAL A 651 -0.58 -26.35 -5.32
N THR A 652 0.16 -25.61 -4.50
CA THR A 652 1.27 -24.77 -4.93
C THR A 652 2.56 -25.23 -4.25
N PHE A 653 3.61 -25.41 -5.05
CA PHE A 653 4.87 -25.96 -4.58
C PHE A 653 6.04 -25.48 -5.43
N ILE A 654 7.22 -25.40 -4.81
CA ILE A 654 8.49 -25.22 -5.49
C ILE A 654 9.34 -26.48 -5.27
N GLN A 655 9.71 -27.17 -6.36
CA GLN A 655 10.54 -28.38 -6.33
C GLN A 655 11.94 -28.20 -6.93
N ASP A 656 12.12 -27.13 -7.71
CA ASP A 656 13.35 -26.86 -8.46
C ASP A 656 14.23 -25.88 -7.68
N GLU A 657 15.54 -26.06 -7.78
CA GLU A 657 16.55 -25.17 -7.18
C GLU A 657 16.29 -24.87 -5.68
N LEU A 658 15.98 -25.93 -4.91
CA LEU A 658 15.67 -25.81 -3.48
C LEU A 658 16.80 -25.13 -2.71
N ILE A 659 16.44 -24.17 -1.85
CA ILE A 659 17.39 -23.47 -0.99
C ILE A 659 17.55 -24.19 0.36
N VAL A 660 18.73 -24.04 0.97
CA VAL A 660 18.93 -24.35 2.39
C VAL A 660 18.62 -23.07 3.19
N PRO A 661 17.68 -23.08 4.16
CA PRO A 661 17.36 -21.88 4.93
C PRO A 661 18.50 -21.46 5.87
N VAL A 662 18.73 -20.16 6.00
CA VAL A 662 19.81 -19.59 6.82
C VAL A 662 19.65 -19.89 8.33
N PRO A 663 20.75 -19.99 9.12
CA PRO A 663 20.64 -20.16 10.57
C PRO A 663 20.14 -18.88 11.27
N ALA A 664 19.88 -18.98 12.57
CA ALA A 664 19.78 -17.84 13.47
C ALA A 664 20.96 -17.87 14.46
N ILE A 665 21.52 -16.70 14.78
CA ILE A 665 22.56 -16.51 15.81
C ILE A 665 21.87 -15.90 17.03
N ILE A 666 21.54 -16.73 18.01
CA ILE A 666 20.73 -16.37 19.18
C ILE A 666 21.64 -15.80 20.27
N SER A 667 21.27 -14.63 20.80
CA SER A 667 22.01 -13.96 21.88
C SER A 667 21.09 -13.07 22.72
N GLU A 668 21.47 -12.76 23.96
CA GLU A 668 20.75 -11.75 24.78
C GLU A 668 20.89 -10.32 24.22
N GLY A 669 21.96 -10.04 23.45
CA GLY A 669 22.19 -8.77 22.79
C GLY A 669 23.54 -8.72 22.07
N ALA A 670 23.78 -7.63 21.36
CA ALA A 670 25.04 -7.41 20.63
C ALA A 670 26.20 -6.91 21.52
N ARG A 671 25.92 -6.56 22.78
CA ARG A 671 26.89 -5.97 23.71
C ARG A 671 27.48 -7.02 24.64
N ILE A 672 28.81 -7.03 24.78
CA ILE A 672 29.54 -7.92 25.69
C ILE A 672 30.07 -7.09 26.86
N ARG A 673 29.65 -7.38 28.10
CA ARG A 673 30.24 -6.77 29.31
C ARG A 673 31.48 -7.55 29.78
N GLU A 674 31.26 -8.68 30.44
CA GLU A 674 32.34 -9.61 30.84
C GLU A 674 32.48 -10.75 29.82
N SER A 675 31.36 -11.39 29.51
CA SER A 675 31.23 -12.34 28.42
C SER A 675 29.78 -12.34 27.94
N ALA A 676 29.53 -12.86 26.75
CA ALA A 676 28.21 -13.13 26.21
C ALA A 676 28.16 -14.58 25.73
N GLN A 677 27.03 -15.25 25.93
CA GLN A 677 26.79 -16.54 25.30
C GLN A 677 25.99 -16.34 24.02
N ILE A 678 26.38 -17.06 22.98
CA ILE A 678 25.62 -17.17 21.74
C ILE A 678 25.29 -18.63 21.46
N GLU A 679 24.10 -18.84 20.91
CA GLU A 679 23.64 -20.12 20.38
C GLU A 679 23.35 -19.98 18.89
N MET A 680 23.31 -21.11 18.17
CA MET A 680 22.91 -21.13 16.77
C MET A 680 21.83 -22.19 16.56
N ALA A 681 20.83 -21.83 15.77
CA ALA A 681 19.72 -22.73 15.45
C ALA A 681 19.48 -22.77 13.94
N ALA A 682 19.25 -23.98 13.43
CA ALA A 682 18.78 -24.17 12.06
C ALA A 682 17.25 -24.10 12.04
N ILE A 683 16.69 -23.51 10.98
CA ILE A 683 15.23 -23.42 10.80
C ILE A 683 14.62 -24.81 10.56
N GLN A 684 15.33 -25.67 9.84
CA GLN A 684 14.91 -27.04 9.56
C GLN A 684 15.78 -28.05 10.31
N PRO A 685 15.19 -29.18 10.77
CA PRO A 685 15.93 -30.21 11.46
C PRO A 685 16.91 -30.92 10.52
N GLY A 686 18.05 -31.36 11.06
CA GLY A 686 19.04 -32.17 10.33
C GLY A 686 20.04 -31.39 9.48
N LEU A 687 20.03 -30.06 9.53
CA LEU A 687 21.04 -29.21 8.90
C LEU A 687 22.27 -29.05 9.79
N ASP A 688 23.47 -29.16 9.20
CA ASP A 688 24.71 -28.84 9.89
C ASP A 688 24.92 -27.32 9.88
N ILE A 689 25.44 -26.75 10.98
CA ILE A 689 25.80 -25.32 11.05
C ILE A 689 27.33 -25.19 11.16
N TYR A 690 27.89 -24.33 10.31
CA TYR A 690 29.32 -23.97 10.34
C TYR A 690 29.47 -22.47 10.57
N TYR A 691 30.48 -22.08 11.36
CA TYR A 691 30.68 -20.68 11.74
C TYR A 691 32.15 -20.27 11.84
N THR A 692 32.36 -18.96 11.79
CA THR A 692 33.65 -18.28 11.96
C THR A 692 33.48 -17.11 12.91
N LEU A 693 34.56 -16.76 13.61
CA LEU A 693 34.60 -15.65 14.57
C LEU A 693 35.41 -14.44 14.03
N ASP A 694 36.05 -14.56 12.87
CA ASP A 694 36.85 -13.50 12.26
C ASP A 694 36.11 -12.75 11.13
N GLY A 695 34.81 -13.04 10.95
CA GLY A 695 33.99 -12.47 9.88
C GLY A 695 34.25 -13.00 8.47
N THR A 696 35.10 -14.03 8.29
CA THR A 696 35.25 -14.73 7.01
C THR A 696 33.99 -15.57 6.70
N THR A 697 33.75 -15.93 5.42
CA THR A 697 32.58 -16.75 5.07
C THR A 697 32.83 -18.21 5.49
N PRO A 698 31.95 -18.83 6.30
CA PRO A 698 32.17 -20.19 6.77
C PRO A 698 32.13 -21.23 5.64
N THR A 699 32.91 -22.29 5.81
CA THR A 699 33.00 -23.45 4.93
C THR A 699 32.91 -24.73 5.77
N ARG A 700 33.00 -25.92 5.15
CA ARG A 700 32.97 -27.19 5.89
C ARG A 700 34.25 -27.40 6.71
N GLU A 701 35.30 -26.64 6.40
CA GLU A 701 36.57 -26.59 7.11
C GLU A 701 36.54 -25.60 8.30
N SER A 702 35.48 -24.79 8.41
CA SER A 702 35.24 -23.90 9.55
C SER A 702 34.73 -24.66 10.79
N ASN A 703 34.50 -23.94 11.89
CA ASN A 703 34.03 -24.57 13.12
C ASN A 703 32.61 -25.11 12.92
N LYS A 704 32.40 -26.40 13.19
CA LYS A 704 31.06 -26.98 13.29
C LYS A 704 30.42 -26.59 14.62
N TYR A 705 29.17 -26.14 14.59
CA TYR A 705 28.43 -25.80 15.81
C TYR A 705 27.95 -27.07 16.53
N GLU A 706 28.35 -27.24 17.78
CA GLU A 706 27.98 -28.39 18.63
C GLU A 706 27.33 -27.97 19.97
N GLY A 707 27.27 -26.67 20.26
CA GLY A 707 26.70 -26.12 21.48
C GLY A 707 27.04 -24.64 21.69
N PRO A 708 26.55 -24.02 22.78
CA PRO A 708 26.72 -22.59 23.04
C PRO A 708 28.19 -22.14 23.05
N ILE A 709 28.46 -20.93 22.55
CA ILE A 709 29.79 -20.34 22.43
C ILE A 709 29.88 -19.11 23.34
N THR A 710 30.94 -19.01 24.13
CA THR A 710 31.23 -17.84 24.95
C THR A 710 32.11 -16.85 24.20
N LEU A 711 31.69 -15.59 24.14
CA LEU A 711 32.41 -14.47 23.56
C LEU A 711 32.85 -13.51 24.68
N ASP A 712 34.12 -13.11 24.72
CA ASP A 712 34.67 -12.20 25.72
C ASP A 712 35.36 -10.96 25.11
N THR A 713 35.42 -10.90 23.78
CA THR A 713 36.08 -9.87 22.98
C THR A 713 35.18 -9.41 21.83
N THR A 714 35.44 -8.21 21.27
CA THR A 714 34.74 -7.71 20.08
C THR A 714 35.00 -8.64 18.91
N VAL A 715 33.94 -9.11 18.26
CA VAL A 715 34.01 -10.20 17.30
C VAL A 715 32.89 -10.08 16.25
N THR A 716 33.15 -10.54 15.03
CA THR A 716 32.12 -10.69 14.00
C THR A 716 31.91 -12.17 13.74
N VAL A 717 30.72 -12.65 14.08
CA VAL A 717 30.31 -14.03 13.84
C VAL A 717 29.66 -14.11 12.47
N LYS A 718 30.07 -15.08 11.65
CA LYS A 718 29.30 -15.50 10.49
C LYS A 718 28.95 -16.97 10.61
N ALA A 719 27.74 -17.33 10.18
CA ALA A 719 27.25 -18.69 10.21
C ALA A 719 26.50 -19.05 8.91
N VAL A 720 26.62 -20.32 8.50
CA VAL A 720 25.87 -20.92 7.39
C VAL A 720 25.30 -22.25 7.85
N THR A 721 24.15 -22.62 7.29
CA THR A 721 23.65 -23.99 7.29
C THR A 721 24.17 -24.71 6.05
N PHE A 722 24.38 -26.01 6.16
CA PHE A 722 24.84 -26.86 5.07
C PHE A 722 24.02 -28.15 5.01
N GLN A 723 23.67 -28.55 3.79
CA GLN A 723 23.10 -29.86 3.50
C GLN A 723 23.81 -30.51 2.32
N GLU A 724 24.22 -31.76 2.50
CA GLU A 724 24.87 -32.55 1.45
C GLU A 724 23.93 -32.67 0.22
N GLY A 725 24.46 -32.39 -0.97
CA GLY A 725 23.69 -32.35 -2.21
C GLY A 725 22.99 -31.02 -2.54
N MET A 726 22.74 -30.15 -1.56
CA MET A 726 22.15 -28.80 -1.78
C MET A 726 23.14 -27.66 -1.57
N GLY A 727 24.19 -27.86 -0.77
CA GLY A 727 25.23 -26.86 -0.53
C GLY A 727 24.95 -25.99 0.70
N TYR A 728 25.37 -24.73 0.63
CA TYR A 728 25.27 -23.76 1.73
C TYR A 728 24.07 -22.84 1.56
N SER A 729 23.53 -22.37 2.68
CA SER A 729 22.69 -21.18 2.72
C SER A 729 23.49 -19.90 2.54
N PHE A 730 22.78 -18.77 2.42
CA PHE A 730 23.41 -17.45 2.55
C PHE A 730 24.05 -17.27 3.93
N PRO A 731 25.19 -16.56 4.04
CA PRO A 731 25.83 -16.32 5.32
C PRO A 731 25.03 -15.31 6.16
N VAL A 732 24.75 -15.67 7.41
CA VAL A 732 24.20 -14.75 8.41
C VAL A 732 25.36 -14.14 9.17
N LYS A 733 25.32 -12.82 9.35
CA LYS A 733 26.34 -12.04 10.06
C LYS A 733 25.75 -11.45 11.33
N ALA A 734 26.48 -11.60 12.44
CA ALA A 734 26.21 -10.94 13.71
C ALA A 734 27.49 -10.27 14.21
N SER A 735 27.40 -9.02 14.66
CA SER A 735 28.51 -8.26 15.23
C SER A 735 28.30 -8.12 16.73
N PHE A 736 29.34 -8.39 17.52
CA PHE A 736 29.32 -8.24 18.96
C PHE A 736 30.44 -7.31 19.43
N VAL A 737 30.11 -6.34 20.28
CA VAL A 737 31.03 -5.31 20.74
C VAL A 737 31.29 -5.45 22.24
N LYS A 738 32.56 -5.54 22.61
CA LYS A 738 33.01 -5.53 24.00
C LYS A 738 32.97 -4.10 24.55
N LEU A 739 32.07 -3.89 25.51
CA LEU A 739 31.93 -2.60 26.20
C LEU A 739 33.13 -2.33 27.10
N ASN A 740 33.47 -1.05 27.23
CA ASN A 740 34.38 -0.61 28.26
C ASN A 740 33.62 -0.47 29.58
N ILE A 741 33.67 -1.52 30.42
CA ILE A 741 32.97 -1.59 31.71
C ILE A 741 33.42 -0.53 32.73
N GLU A 742 34.48 0.25 32.45
CA GLU A 742 34.87 1.39 33.30
C GLU A 742 33.99 2.63 33.07
N ARG A 743 33.16 2.65 32.02
CA ARG A 743 32.26 3.77 31.69
C ARG A 743 30.81 3.45 32.04
N SER A 744 30.06 4.44 32.50
CA SER A 744 28.60 4.39 32.67
C SER A 744 27.97 5.70 32.22
N ILE A 745 26.66 5.69 31.97
CA ILE A 745 25.91 6.88 31.56
C ILE A 745 24.67 7.03 32.45
N ASP A 746 24.34 8.27 32.80
CA ASP A 746 23.09 8.67 33.42
C ASP A 746 22.37 9.62 32.46
N ILE A 747 21.21 9.20 31.95
CA ILE A 747 20.42 9.98 31.00
C ILE A 747 19.41 10.79 31.81
N LEU A 748 19.55 12.12 31.76
CA LEU A 748 18.78 13.04 32.58
C LEU A 748 17.45 13.44 31.93
N THR A 749 17.27 13.08 30.65
CA THR A 749 16.04 13.32 29.88
C THR A 749 15.37 11.99 29.57
N GLU A 750 14.05 11.92 29.76
CA GLU A 750 13.26 10.75 29.36
C GLU A 750 13.15 10.68 27.82
N TRP A 751 13.55 9.56 27.23
CA TRP A 751 13.37 9.31 25.79
C TRP A 751 11.92 8.94 25.47
N ALA A 752 11.54 9.13 24.21
CA ALA A 752 10.23 8.69 23.71
C ALA A 752 10.14 7.16 23.76
N PRO A 753 9.03 6.56 24.26
CA PRO A 753 8.92 5.11 24.45
C PRO A 753 9.24 4.25 23.22
N ASN A 754 8.97 4.78 22.02
CA ASN A 754 9.17 4.08 20.74
C ASN A 754 10.60 4.21 20.18
N TYR A 755 11.47 5.03 20.78
CA TYR A 755 12.80 5.38 20.25
C TYR A 755 13.87 5.25 21.34
N HIS A 756 14.02 4.07 21.94
CA HIS A 756 14.92 3.86 23.07
C HIS A 756 16.33 3.36 22.69
N ALA A 757 16.60 3.02 21.43
CA ALA A 757 17.90 2.54 20.94
C ALA A 757 18.53 1.33 21.67
N GLY A 758 17.71 0.51 22.34
CA GLY A 758 18.21 -0.55 23.21
C GLY A 758 18.68 -0.09 24.60
N GLY A 759 18.21 1.06 25.08
CA GLY A 759 18.35 1.53 26.47
C GLY A 759 19.48 2.53 26.70
N GLU A 760 19.80 2.80 27.96
CA GLU A 760 20.75 3.86 28.37
C GLU A 760 22.13 3.74 27.71
N GLU A 761 22.66 2.52 27.62
CA GLU A 761 24.01 2.28 27.11
C GLU A 761 24.16 2.49 25.60
N ALA A 762 23.05 2.72 24.87
CA ALA A 762 23.07 2.99 23.44
C ALA A 762 23.93 4.19 23.06
N LEU A 763 24.11 5.14 23.98
CA LEU A 763 24.89 6.34 23.72
C LEU A 763 26.38 6.19 24.08
N ILE A 764 26.85 5.03 24.53
CA ILE A 764 28.27 4.81 24.89
C ILE A 764 28.79 3.42 24.49
N ASP A 765 28.08 2.71 23.62
CA ASP A 765 28.41 1.34 23.23
C ASP A 765 29.34 1.26 22.01
N GLY A 766 29.59 2.37 21.33
CA GLY A 766 30.41 2.45 20.12
C GLY A 766 29.72 1.91 18.87
N LEU A 767 28.44 1.55 18.95
CA LEU A 767 27.60 1.24 17.78
C LEU A 767 27.02 2.55 17.26
N ARG A 768 26.84 2.63 15.93
CA ARG A 768 26.27 3.82 15.30
C ARG A 768 24.91 3.52 14.69
N GLY A 769 23.98 4.44 14.87
CA GLY A 769 22.69 4.47 14.20
C GLY A 769 22.86 4.51 12.68
N SER A 770 21.98 3.80 11.97
CA SER A 770 22.00 3.75 10.50
C SER A 770 21.34 4.98 9.88
N GLU A 771 21.45 5.13 8.56
CA GLU A 771 20.73 6.16 7.79
C GLU A 771 19.20 5.99 7.78
N ASN A 772 18.67 4.86 8.27
CA ASN A 772 17.24 4.68 8.49
C ASN A 772 16.98 4.63 10.00
N TRP A 773 16.45 5.74 10.53
CA TRP A 773 16.17 5.86 11.95
C TRP A 773 15.10 4.86 12.46
N ARG A 774 14.23 4.36 11.55
CA ARG A 774 13.19 3.37 11.86
C ARG A 774 13.77 2.01 12.25
N LEU A 775 15.05 1.77 12.00
CA LEU A 775 15.76 0.56 12.43
C LEU A 775 16.08 0.55 13.93
N GLY A 776 15.72 1.62 14.66
CA GLY A 776 15.82 1.66 16.11
C GLY A 776 17.24 1.88 16.64
N GLY A 777 18.18 2.32 15.81
CA GLY A 777 19.55 2.64 16.22
C GLY A 777 19.75 4.05 16.79
N TRP A 778 18.68 4.81 16.99
CA TRP A 778 18.72 6.21 17.44
C TRP A 778 17.81 6.41 18.64
N GLN A 779 18.28 7.12 19.66
CA GLN A 779 17.48 7.44 20.85
C GLN A 779 16.78 8.78 20.65
N GLY A 780 15.44 8.77 20.68
CA GLY A 780 14.62 9.91 20.31
C GLY A 780 14.00 10.63 21.50
N TYR A 781 13.96 11.96 21.46
CA TYR A 781 13.36 12.83 22.48
C TYR A 781 12.47 13.86 21.79
N THR A 782 11.31 14.19 22.36
CA THR A 782 10.35 15.14 21.76
C THR A 782 9.95 16.22 22.75
N GLY A 783 9.87 17.47 22.27
CA GLY A 783 9.44 18.61 23.10
C GLY A 783 10.38 18.95 24.26
N THR A 784 11.58 18.36 24.31
CA THR A 784 12.57 18.56 25.38
C THR A 784 14.00 18.54 24.85
N ASP A 785 14.88 19.27 25.53
CA ASP A 785 16.33 19.18 25.38
C ASP A 785 16.82 17.79 25.79
N PHE A 786 17.90 17.33 25.16
CA PHE A 786 18.62 16.13 25.57
C PHE A 786 19.73 16.48 26.56
N GLU A 787 19.80 15.76 27.69
CA GLU A 787 20.91 15.84 28.63
C GLU A 787 21.33 14.44 29.12
N ALA A 788 22.64 14.20 29.19
CA ALA A 788 23.20 12.98 29.77
C ALA A 788 24.59 13.22 30.38
N ILE A 789 24.96 12.44 31.40
CA ILE A 789 26.26 12.45 32.06
C ILE A 789 26.95 11.11 31.85
N VAL A 790 28.14 11.12 31.25
CA VAL A 790 29.02 9.96 31.13
C VAL A 790 30.04 9.99 32.27
N ASP A 791 30.07 8.94 33.10
CA ASP A 791 31.14 8.67 34.06
C ASP A 791 32.22 7.83 33.40
N LEU A 792 33.46 8.33 33.37
CA LEU A 792 34.61 7.62 32.80
C LEU A 792 35.32 6.69 33.81
N GLY A 793 34.75 6.55 35.02
CA GLY A 793 35.23 5.73 36.13
C GLY A 793 36.41 6.33 36.91
N LYS A 794 37.23 7.16 36.26
CA LYS A 794 38.37 7.86 36.86
C LYS A 794 38.68 9.17 36.15
N VAL A 795 39.29 10.10 36.89
CA VAL A 795 39.83 11.34 36.32
C VAL A 795 40.93 11.01 35.30
N GLN A 796 40.73 11.42 34.06
CA GLN A 796 41.66 11.17 32.96
C GLN A 796 41.70 12.35 31.97
N PRO A 797 42.75 12.47 31.15
CA PRO A 797 42.81 13.46 30.09
C PRO A 797 41.69 13.27 29.07
N ILE A 798 41.07 14.37 28.64
CA ILE A 798 40.08 14.40 27.57
C ILE A 798 40.52 15.41 26.52
N LYS A 799 40.58 14.96 25.27
CA LYS A 799 41.05 15.69 24.10
C LYS A 799 39.94 15.98 23.11
N TYR A 800 38.89 15.17 23.11
CA TYR A 800 37.77 15.34 22.20
C TYR A 800 36.47 14.89 22.86
N VAL A 801 35.41 15.66 22.59
CA VAL A 801 34.05 15.33 22.98
C VAL A 801 33.14 15.54 21.77
N ALA A 802 32.19 14.63 21.56
CA ALA A 802 31.15 14.79 20.54
C ALA A 802 29.88 14.01 20.92
N ALA A 803 28.78 14.32 20.22
CA ALA A 803 27.59 13.49 20.19
C ALA A 803 27.03 13.47 18.75
N GLY A 804 26.53 12.32 18.30
CA GLY A 804 25.95 12.14 16.97
C GLY A 804 24.44 12.43 16.95
N PHE A 805 23.99 13.04 15.85
CA PHE A 805 22.58 13.39 15.63
C PHE A 805 22.18 13.15 14.16
N VAL A 806 20.87 13.06 13.93
CA VAL A 806 20.26 12.92 12.61
C VAL A 806 19.19 13.99 12.38
N GLN A 807 19.03 14.42 11.12
CA GLN A 807 17.91 15.22 10.63
C GLN A 807 17.22 14.52 9.45
N GLU A 808 15.89 14.41 9.55
CA GLU A 808 14.99 13.99 8.48
C GLU A 808 13.66 14.72 8.74
N ILE A 809 13.57 15.93 8.20
CA ILE A 809 12.56 16.89 8.65
C ILE A 809 11.14 16.47 8.27
N ARG A 810 10.95 15.65 7.22
CA ARG A 810 9.63 15.13 6.85
C ARG A 810 9.02 14.29 7.97
N SER A 811 9.83 13.57 8.73
CA SER A 811 9.43 12.79 9.92
C SER A 811 9.54 13.57 11.24
N TRP A 812 9.60 14.90 11.18
CA TRP A 812 9.66 15.77 12.37
C TRP A 812 10.96 15.71 13.19
N ILE A 813 12.04 15.16 12.62
CA ILE A 813 13.34 15.00 13.30
C ILE A 813 14.28 16.11 12.85
N TRP A 814 14.65 16.98 13.78
CA TRP A 814 15.57 18.10 13.54
C TRP A 814 16.89 17.91 14.30
N MET A 815 17.96 18.45 13.71
CA MET A 815 19.20 18.64 14.46
C MET A 815 18.96 19.53 15.69
N PRO A 816 19.72 19.35 16.78
CA PRO A 816 19.74 20.33 17.86
C PRO A 816 20.11 21.72 17.36
N VAL A 817 19.66 22.75 18.05
CA VAL A 817 20.08 24.14 17.78
C VAL A 817 21.57 24.32 18.10
N ASP A 818 22.02 23.69 19.18
CA ASP A 818 23.40 23.65 19.61
C ASP A 818 23.66 22.46 20.53
N VAL A 819 24.94 22.13 20.71
CA VAL A 819 25.40 21.10 21.65
C VAL A 819 26.49 21.68 22.55
N SER A 820 26.28 21.57 23.86
CA SER A 820 27.17 22.02 24.92
C SER A 820 27.78 20.82 25.66
N PHE A 821 29.08 20.91 25.93
CA PHE A 821 29.80 19.89 26.71
C PHE A 821 30.35 20.50 27.99
N TYR A 822 30.17 19.78 29.10
CA TYR A 822 30.67 20.14 30.42
C TYR A 822 31.47 19.01 31.01
N VAL A 823 32.39 19.33 31.93
CA VAL A 823 33.18 18.33 32.64
C VAL A 823 33.13 18.56 34.15
N SER A 824 33.30 17.48 34.92
CA SER A 824 33.41 17.51 36.37
C SER A 824 34.35 16.39 36.88
N ASP A 825 34.98 16.61 38.03
CA ASP A 825 35.74 15.58 38.74
C ASP A 825 34.88 14.79 39.75
N ASP A 826 33.80 15.40 40.26
CA ASP A 826 32.95 14.87 41.34
C ASP A 826 31.54 14.47 40.90
N GLY A 827 31.10 14.90 39.72
CA GLY A 827 29.78 14.63 39.17
C GLY A 827 28.70 15.61 39.64
N GLU A 828 29.08 16.65 40.41
CA GLU A 828 28.17 17.69 40.90
C GLU A 828 28.51 19.05 40.28
N ASP A 829 29.78 19.45 40.31
CA ASP A 829 30.23 20.77 39.84
C ASP A 829 30.70 20.72 38.38
N PHE A 830 29.79 21.01 37.45
CA PHE A 830 30.07 20.98 36.00
C PHE A 830 30.54 22.32 35.44
N VAL A 831 31.66 22.31 34.72
CA VAL A 831 32.21 23.47 33.99
C VAL A 831 32.09 23.25 32.49
N ARG A 832 31.53 24.22 31.76
CA ARG A 832 31.41 24.13 30.29
C ARG A 832 32.79 24.22 29.63
N VAL A 833 33.09 23.25 28.77
CA VAL A 833 34.38 23.16 28.05
C VAL A 833 34.23 23.33 26.54
N ALA A 834 33.04 23.09 25.99
CA ALA A 834 32.76 23.32 24.58
C ALA A 834 31.30 23.70 24.33
N PHE A 835 31.09 24.36 23.19
CA PHE A 835 29.80 24.78 22.64
C PHE A 835 29.92 24.69 21.12
N VAL A 836 29.00 23.97 20.48
CA VAL A 836 29.00 23.72 19.04
C VAL A 836 27.64 24.14 18.48
N GLU A 837 27.62 25.19 17.66
CA GLU A 837 26.41 25.66 16.99
C GLU A 837 26.06 24.76 15.81
N ASN A 838 24.76 24.60 15.55
CA ASN A 838 24.28 23.92 14.37
C ASN A 838 24.38 24.81 13.12
N THR A 839 24.82 24.18 12.03
CA THR A 839 24.98 24.79 10.71
C THR A 839 24.18 24.07 9.62
N VAL A 840 23.45 23.01 9.97
CA VAL A 840 22.56 22.30 9.04
C VAL A 840 21.33 23.20 8.79
N PRO A 841 20.95 23.46 7.53
CA PRO A 841 19.78 24.27 7.24
C PRO A 841 18.50 23.65 7.81
N ILE A 842 17.61 24.49 8.30
CA ILE A 842 16.37 24.05 8.96
C ILE A 842 15.33 23.51 7.97
N ASP A 843 15.50 23.82 6.69
CA ASP A 843 14.65 23.49 5.54
C ASP A 843 15.30 22.43 4.63
N ASP A 844 16.36 21.79 5.09
CA ASP A 844 17.01 20.68 4.39
C ASP A 844 16.21 19.38 4.57
N TYR A 845 15.51 18.98 3.50
CA TYR A 845 14.76 17.73 3.39
C TYR A 845 15.63 16.50 3.11
N SER A 846 16.94 16.68 2.90
CA SER A 846 17.84 15.54 2.81
C SER A 846 18.04 14.89 4.17
N TYR A 847 18.36 13.59 4.14
CA TYR A 847 18.74 12.87 5.33
C TYR A 847 20.19 13.23 5.70
N VAL A 848 20.40 13.79 6.90
CA VAL A 848 21.73 14.25 7.34
C VAL A 848 22.09 13.62 8.67
N VAL A 849 23.26 13.00 8.77
CA VAL A 849 23.88 12.55 10.03
C VAL A 849 25.11 13.39 10.31
N LYS A 850 25.25 13.86 11.56
CA LYS A 850 26.35 14.75 11.95
C LYS A 850 26.76 14.56 13.41
N ASP A 851 28.07 14.46 13.62
CA ASP A 851 28.68 14.57 14.95
C ASP A 851 28.92 16.04 15.30
N PHE A 852 28.37 16.48 16.43
CA PHE A 852 28.63 17.79 17.01
C PHE A 852 29.72 17.65 18.04
N GLY A 853 30.96 18.03 17.69
CA GLY A 853 32.10 17.81 18.56
C GLY A 853 33.13 18.93 18.56
N ALA A 854 33.97 18.93 19.60
CA ALA A 854 35.00 19.92 19.82
C ALA A 854 36.25 19.30 20.42
N ARG A 855 37.42 19.79 19.98
CA ARG A 855 38.68 19.49 20.65
C ARG A 855 38.77 20.28 21.94
N ILE A 856 39.03 19.57 23.03
CA ILE A 856 39.25 20.14 24.35
C ILE A 856 40.62 19.72 24.86
N ASN A 857 41.07 20.27 25.98
CA ASN A 857 42.31 19.85 26.62
C ASN A 857 42.16 20.01 28.13
N THR A 858 41.46 19.06 28.73
CA THR A 858 41.15 19.07 30.16
C THR A 858 41.39 17.71 30.78
N LYS A 859 41.27 17.61 32.10
CA LYS A 859 41.16 16.34 32.82
C LYS A 859 39.84 16.36 33.57
N ALA A 860 39.12 15.25 33.51
CA ALA A 860 37.87 15.08 34.24
C ALA A 860 37.53 13.61 34.40
N ARG A 861 36.58 13.31 35.29
CA ARG A 861 35.95 12.00 35.40
C ARG A 861 34.60 11.96 34.68
N PHE A 862 33.81 13.01 34.80
CA PHE A 862 32.45 13.08 34.25
C PHE A 862 32.39 14.03 33.06
N VAL A 863 31.62 13.67 32.04
CA VAL A 863 31.31 14.52 30.88
C VAL A 863 29.80 14.65 30.77
N LYS A 864 29.27 15.85 30.87
CA LYS A 864 27.86 16.13 30.58
C LYS A 864 27.69 16.65 29.16
N VAL A 865 26.76 16.08 28.42
CA VAL A 865 26.31 16.57 27.12
C VAL A 865 24.93 17.19 27.29
N LYS A 866 24.71 18.35 26.70
CA LYS A 866 23.40 18.99 26.57
C LYS A 866 23.18 19.39 25.12
N ALA A 867 22.08 18.97 24.52
CA ALA A 867 21.68 19.36 23.18
C ALA A 867 20.31 20.03 23.20
N THR A 868 20.23 21.25 22.67
CA THR A 868 19.00 22.05 22.72
C THR A 868 18.06 21.67 21.59
N ASN A 869 16.82 21.36 21.92
CA ASN A 869 15.81 20.94 20.94
C ASN A 869 15.43 22.10 20.01
N PHE A 870 15.11 21.78 18.76
CA PHE A 870 14.63 22.76 17.78
C PHE A 870 13.35 23.48 18.23
N GLY A 871 12.48 22.80 18.99
CA GLY A 871 11.24 23.34 19.53
C GLY A 871 10.06 23.13 18.58
N ILE A 872 9.25 24.17 18.40
CA ILE A 872 8.01 24.10 17.61
C ILE A 872 8.31 24.07 16.12
N ILE A 873 7.71 23.10 15.43
CA ILE A 873 7.85 22.90 13.99
C ILE A 873 7.31 24.13 13.24
N PRO A 874 8.05 24.68 12.24
CA PRO A 874 7.68 25.92 11.60
C PRO A 874 6.42 25.80 10.73
N GLN A 875 5.75 26.93 10.49
CA GLN A 875 4.48 26.99 9.74
C GLN A 875 4.57 26.52 8.28
N TRP A 876 5.77 26.49 7.70
CA TRP A 876 5.97 26.02 6.33
C TRP A 876 6.05 24.49 6.22
N HIS A 877 6.24 23.77 7.34
CA HIS A 877 6.40 22.33 7.36
C HIS A 877 5.06 21.60 7.53
N LEU A 878 4.96 20.36 7.03
CA LEU A 878 3.74 19.53 7.14
C LEU A 878 3.30 19.26 8.60
N GLY A 879 4.26 19.28 9.52
CA GLY A 879 4.02 19.11 10.97
C GLY A 879 3.85 20.41 11.75
N ALA A 880 3.56 21.53 11.09
CA ALA A 880 3.48 22.86 11.69
C ALA A 880 2.72 22.89 13.03
N GLY A 881 3.33 23.51 14.05
CA GLY A 881 2.74 23.65 15.37
C GLY A 881 2.94 22.45 16.31
N GLY A 882 3.45 21.32 15.83
CA GLY A 882 3.91 20.20 16.66
C GLY A 882 5.31 20.41 17.25
N ASP A 883 5.72 19.54 18.17
CA ASP A 883 7.07 19.53 18.74
C ASP A 883 8.04 18.72 17.87
N ALA A 884 9.25 19.25 17.65
CA ALA A 884 10.29 18.54 16.94
C ALA A 884 10.93 17.44 17.81
N TYR A 885 11.31 16.35 17.15
CA TYR A 885 12.16 15.32 17.72
C TYR A 885 13.64 15.71 17.59
N ILE A 886 14.42 15.34 18.60
CA ILE A 886 15.87 15.23 18.53
C ILE A 886 16.24 13.75 18.65
N PHE A 887 17.03 13.25 17.71
CA PHE A 887 17.51 11.87 17.71
C PHE A 887 19.02 11.89 17.94
N VAL A 888 19.48 11.15 18.95
CA VAL A 888 20.86 11.14 19.43
C VAL A 888 21.41 9.72 19.35
N ASP A 889 22.68 9.62 18.95
CA ASP A 889 23.44 8.39 18.92
C ASP A 889 24.91 8.67 19.23
N GLU A 890 25.50 7.83 20.08
CA GLU A 890 26.90 7.83 20.52
C GLU A 890 27.47 9.17 21.05
N ILE A 891 27.83 9.18 22.34
CA ILE A 891 28.62 10.22 23.01
C ILE A 891 30.09 9.81 23.00
N ILE A 892 30.88 10.54 22.24
CA ILE A 892 32.32 10.28 22.06
C ILE A 892 33.11 11.03 23.11
N VAL A 893 33.99 10.32 23.83
CA VAL A 893 34.97 10.90 24.76
C VAL A 893 36.33 10.23 24.56
N GLU A 894 37.33 10.99 24.08
CA GLU A 894 38.70 10.54 23.76
C GLU A 894 39.80 11.24 24.54
#